data_AF-A0A812TCI7-F1
#
_entry.id   AF-A0A812TCI7-F1
#
_cell.length_a   1.000
_cell.length_b   1.000
_cell.length_c   1.000
_cell.angle_alpha   90.00
_cell.angle_beta   90.00
_cell.angle_gamma   90.00
#
_symmetry.space_group_name_H-M   'P 1'
#
loop_
_entity.id
_entity.type
_entity.pdbx_description
1 polymer ?
#
loop_
_entity_poly.entity_id
_entity_poly.type
_entity_poly.pdbx_seq_one_letter_code
_entity_poly.pdbx_strand_id
1 'polypeptide(L)'
;MARYTVAFQGESGAYSEQAVYELLGRTGIQCTGYPSFDDAFTAVSTGKMNLLMVPIENTLGGTIHANCDLQLQHNLFIIAEHSLRVRHALLALPGTKKESLAKAISHPQALAQCSSYLKKQGIVAEAAYDTAGSAKLIAEGKLEGVAAICSELAAEHYGLEVLDKGVEDDDNNFTRFLLLRSEPVSVPPGVKCKTSVVFSLENMAGSLFKALSVFALREIDLTKIESRPCKPDIMSSLERLYMSMRVAPPAKRARTEGSAGEARFRYLFYVDFLANVDEHNVTNALRHLQEMTVFFRVLGSFPQGGARVGLAHLEDRMVPIFRPATEPKKRIGVLGFGTFGQFIGKKLALDHFVFAASRENYSAIAANCGVTWCDSIDQLLDQQLDVLIISVSILSFEGMVRRICNCIASKDAAHASRKMLVVDVLSVKVHAKTTLAALLPETCDILCTHPMFGPQSGKHGWSGLPFVFERVRLNNARRCEEFLKWWTSQGCRMVDMTCELHDEVAAGSQFVTHFTGRVLERLALSSGPINTKGFESLLQLVENTSRDSFDLFYALFKFNPNSSQQLSSMEQAVQDLLVRSVRPRAFVASEVSLGGSDGLGRHLVTMADKSGGSIASSPMKKPGMGCVLGMIVMGPASDYIGRRLGLILCAMAWNENALIAARIITGLGMGGESPLAAAPSAECSEKTSDGARNVALLYLFG
;
A
#
# COMPACT_ATOMS: atom_id res chain seq x y z
N MET A 1 24.06 -29.03 -9.83
CA MET A 1 22.86 -28.25 -9.47
C MET A 1 22.56 -27.29 -10.62
N ALA A 2 21.30 -27.00 -10.91
CA ALA A 2 20.95 -25.97 -11.89
C ALA A 2 21.46 -24.60 -11.42
N ARG A 3 22.05 -23.83 -12.31
CA ARG A 3 22.66 -22.52 -12.08
C ARG A 3 21.60 -21.40 -12.05
N TYR A 4 20.49 -21.55 -12.78
CA TYR A 4 19.33 -20.66 -12.73
C TYR A 4 18.02 -21.45 -12.74
N THR A 5 17.03 -20.98 -11.96
CA THR A 5 15.64 -21.41 -12.09
C THR A 5 14.82 -20.37 -12.86
N VAL A 6 14.12 -20.81 -13.90
CA VAL A 6 13.38 -19.94 -14.82
C VAL A 6 11.91 -20.34 -14.82
N ALA A 7 11.05 -19.42 -14.38
CA ALA A 7 9.60 -19.55 -14.48
C ALA A 7 9.13 -19.16 -15.88
N PHE A 8 8.10 -19.82 -16.36
CA PHE A 8 7.31 -19.40 -17.52
C PHE A 8 5.86 -19.85 -17.33
N GLN A 9 4.92 -19.24 -18.05
CA GLN A 9 3.53 -19.70 -18.07
C GLN A 9 3.35 -20.76 -19.16
N GLY A 10 2.67 -21.86 -18.83
CA GLY A 10 2.35 -22.96 -19.73
C GLY A 10 2.96 -24.29 -19.31
N GLU A 11 2.74 -25.30 -20.15
CA GLU A 11 3.31 -26.66 -20.00
C GLU A 11 4.69 -26.75 -20.66
N SER A 12 5.47 -27.79 -20.32
CA SER A 12 6.76 -28.04 -20.98
C SER A 12 6.59 -28.23 -22.49
N GLY A 13 7.51 -27.65 -23.27
CA GLY A 13 7.37 -27.52 -24.72
C GLY A 13 6.64 -26.26 -25.17
N ALA A 14 6.23 -25.36 -24.27
CA ALA A 14 5.69 -24.07 -24.67
C ALA A 14 6.74 -23.18 -25.38
N TYR A 15 6.27 -22.25 -26.21
CA TYR A 15 7.15 -21.26 -26.87
C TYR A 15 7.94 -20.41 -25.87
N SER A 16 7.39 -20.15 -24.68
CA SER A 16 8.11 -19.48 -23.60
C SER A 16 9.34 -20.26 -23.14
N GLU A 17 9.24 -21.60 -23.04
CA GLU A 17 10.38 -22.45 -22.67
C GLU A 17 11.42 -22.51 -23.81
N GLN A 18 10.96 -22.58 -25.06
CA GLN A 18 11.85 -22.48 -26.22
C GLN A 18 12.63 -21.16 -26.23
N ALA A 19 11.98 -20.03 -25.93
CA ALA A 19 12.65 -18.73 -25.82
C ALA A 19 13.72 -18.73 -24.72
N VAL A 20 13.49 -19.43 -23.60
CA VAL A 20 14.51 -19.61 -22.56
C VAL A 20 15.72 -20.37 -23.11
N TYR A 21 15.50 -21.49 -23.80
CA TYR A 21 16.58 -22.31 -24.34
C TYR A 21 17.39 -21.61 -25.41
N GLU A 22 16.76 -20.84 -26.30
CA GLU A 22 17.47 -20.07 -27.32
C GLU A 22 18.30 -18.94 -26.70
N LEU A 23 17.76 -18.25 -25.69
CA LEU A 23 18.46 -17.14 -25.04
C LEU A 23 19.59 -17.61 -24.11
N LEU A 24 19.30 -18.53 -23.19
CA LEU A 24 20.19 -18.94 -22.10
C LEU A 24 21.01 -20.22 -22.41
N GLY A 25 20.59 -21.01 -23.40
CA GLY A 25 21.09 -22.37 -23.62
C GLY A 25 20.40 -23.40 -22.71
N ARG A 26 20.59 -24.70 -22.99
CA ARG A 26 19.96 -25.79 -22.22
C ARG A 26 20.75 -26.21 -20.97
N THR A 27 22.03 -25.88 -20.88
CA THR A 27 22.93 -26.33 -19.80
C THR A 27 22.86 -25.43 -18.58
N GLY A 28 22.71 -26.01 -17.39
CA GLY A 28 22.76 -25.25 -16.14
C GLY A 28 21.51 -24.43 -15.85
N ILE A 29 20.39 -24.67 -16.54
CA ILE A 29 19.11 -24.03 -16.21
C ILE A 29 18.04 -25.07 -15.88
N GLN A 30 17.12 -24.68 -15.01
CA GLN A 30 15.93 -25.45 -14.70
C GLN A 30 14.70 -24.60 -15.02
N CYS A 31 13.95 -24.99 -16.04
CA CYS A 31 12.71 -24.35 -16.41
C CYS A 31 11.55 -24.95 -15.61
N THR A 32 10.57 -24.15 -15.23
CA THR A 32 9.36 -24.63 -14.55
C THR A 32 8.16 -23.88 -15.08
N GLY A 33 7.21 -24.64 -15.64
CA GLY A 33 5.93 -24.15 -16.11
C GLY A 33 4.97 -23.86 -14.96
N TYR A 34 4.22 -22.78 -15.10
CA TYR A 34 3.17 -22.34 -14.16
C TYR A 34 1.83 -22.24 -14.90
N PRO A 35 0.71 -22.49 -14.21
CA PRO A 35 -0.61 -22.52 -14.86
C PRO A 35 -1.06 -21.14 -15.33
N SER A 36 -0.70 -20.07 -14.61
CA SER A 36 -1.02 -18.69 -14.97
C SER A 36 0.21 -17.79 -14.98
N PHE A 37 0.10 -16.63 -15.66
CA PHE A 37 1.14 -15.61 -15.61
C PHE A 37 1.31 -15.06 -14.18
N ASP A 38 0.21 -14.80 -13.47
CA ASP A 38 0.23 -14.29 -12.09
C ASP A 38 1.05 -15.20 -11.16
N ASP A 39 0.87 -16.52 -11.26
CA ASP A 39 1.65 -17.48 -10.48
C ASP A 39 3.15 -17.45 -10.83
N ALA A 40 3.47 -17.28 -12.11
CA ALA A 40 4.86 -17.17 -12.58
C ALA A 40 5.53 -15.87 -12.10
N PHE A 41 4.82 -14.73 -12.13
CA PHE A 41 5.27 -13.45 -11.57
C PHE A 41 5.42 -13.51 -10.05
N THR A 42 4.46 -14.13 -9.35
CA THR A 42 4.50 -14.35 -7.91
C THR A 42 5.70 -15.21 -7.51
N ALA A 43 6.00 -16.27 -8.26
CA ALA A 43 7.15 -17.14 -7.99
C ALA A 43 8.49 -16.39 -8.03
N VAL A 44 8.69 -15.45 -8.96
CA VAL A 44 9.93 -14.66 -9.02
C VAL A 44 9.94 -13.56 -7.97
N SER A 45 8.84 -12.83 -7.81
CA SER A 45 8.76 -11.73 -6.81
C SER A 45 8.90 -12.22 -5.36
N THR A 46 8.50 -13.46 -5.06
CA THR A 46 8.69 -14.09 -3.74
C THR A 46 10.04 -14.80 -3.57
N GLY A 47 10.88 -14.83 -4.61
CA GLY A 47 12.20 -15.47 -4.59
C GLY A 47 12.18 -16.99 -4.73
N LYS A 48 11.03 -17.62 -5.04
CA LYS A 48 10.93 -19.06 -5.34
C LYS A 48 11.65 -19.42 -6.65
N MET A 49 11.62 -18.52 -7.62
CA MET A 49 12.31 -18.64 -8.91
C MET A 49 13.23 -17.44 -9.14
N ASN A 50 14.32 -17.62 -9.89
CA ASN A 50 15.29 -16.54 -10.11
C ASN A 50 14.88 -15.61 -11.25
N LEU A 51 14.36 -16.19 -12.33
CA LEU A 51 14.09 -15.50 -13.59
C LEU A 51 12.68 -15.84 -14.07
N LEU A 52 12.06 -14.93 -14.84
CA LEU A 52 10.78 -15.14 -15.50
C LEU A 52 10.93 -14.86 -16.99
N MET A 53 10.54 -15.80 -17.84
CA MET A 53 10.39 -15.56 -19.27
C MET A 53 8.92 -15.24 -19.58
N VAL A 54 8.67 -14.07 -20.16
CA VAL A 54 7.31 -13.60 -20.43
C VAL A 54 7.17 -13.02 -21.85
N PRO A 55 6.13 -13.40 -22.63
CA PRO A 55 5.84 -12.76 -23.90
C PRO A 55 5.22 -11.39 -23.66
N ILE A 56 5.67 -10.38 -24.40
CA ILE A 56 5.17 -8.99 -24.27
C ILE A 56 4.47 -8.49 -25.53
N GLU A 57 4.85 -8.99 -26.70
CA GLU A 57 4.37 -8.51 -27.99
C GLU A 57 4.47 -9.63 -29.03
N ASN A 58 3.46 -9.74 -29.90
CA ASN A 58 3.46 -10.65 -31.04
C ASN A 58 3.10 -9.88 -32.32
N THR A 59 3.73 -10.20 -33.45
CA THR A 59 3.50 -9.50 -34.72
C THR A 59 2.07 -9.60 -35.23
N LEU A 60 1.37 -10.69 -34.93
CA LEU A 60 -0.02 -10.93 -35.34
C LEU A 60 -1.04 -10.49 -34.27
N GLY A 61 -0.65 -10.52 -32.99
CA GLY A 61 -1.53 -10.25 -31.84
C GLY A 61 -1.34 -8.90 -31.14
N GLY A 62 -0.30 -8.15 -31.47
CA GLY A 62 0.07 -6.91 -30.79
C GLY A 62 0.62 -7.14 -29.37
N THR A 63 0.52 -6.11 -28.53
CA THR A 63 1.05 -6.13 -27.15
C THR A 63 0.13 -6.89 -26.19
N ILE A 64 0.74 -7.72 -25.35
CA ILE A 64 0.05 -8.47 -24.29
C ILE A 64 0.00 -7.61 -23.02
N HIS A 65 -0.97 -6.71 -22.95
CA HIS A 65 -1.10 -5.73 -21.86
C HIS A 65 -1.20 -6.36 -20.45
N ALA A 66 -1.81 -7.55 -20.33
CA ALA A 66 -1.92 -8.24 -19.06
C ALA A 66 -0.54 -8.51 -18.44
N ASN A 67 0.44 -8.89 -19.26
CA ASN A 67 1.81 -9.15 -18.81
C ASN A 67 2.57 -7.87 -18.49
N CYS A 68 2.29 -6.78 -19.21
CA CYS A 68 2.81 -5.45 -18.88
C CYS A 68 2.31 -4.99 -17.50
N ASP A 69 1.04 -5.29 -17.17
CA ASP A 69 0.44 -4.91 -15.89
C ASP A 69 1.00 -5.72 -14.72
N LEU A 70 1.16 -7.04 -14.91
CA LEU A 70 1.80 -7.90 -13.92
C LEU A 70 3.25 -7.49 -13.65
N GLN A 71 4.02 -7.13 -14.68
CA GLN A 71 5.37 -6.60 -14.50
C GLN A 71 5.39 -5.33 -13.62
N LEU A 72 4.41 -4.44 -13.82
CA LEU A 72 4.30 -3.22 -13.03
C LEU A 72 3.92 -3.51 -11.58
N GLN A 73 2.97 -4.42 -11.34
CA GLN A 73 2.49 -4.80 -10.01
C GLN A 73 3.54 -5.53 -9.17
N HIS A 74 4.31 -6.44 -9.79
CA HIS A 74 5.32 -7.25 -9.09
C HIS A 74 6.71 -6.61 -9.02
N ASN A 75 6.85 -5.37 -9.51
CA ASN A 75 8.11 -4.62 -9.50
C ASN A 75 9.32 -5.36 -10.12
N LEU A 76 9.11 -6.14 -11.19
CA LEU A 76 10.19 -6.85 -11.87
C LEU A 76 10.88 -5.97 -12.92
N PHE A 77 12.17 -6.24 -13.16
CA PHE A 77 13.03 -5.52 -14.10
C PHE A 77 13.40 -6.39 -15.30
N ILE A 78 13.49 -5.77 -16.47
CA ILE A 78 13.93 -6.39 -17.72
C ILE A 78 15.45 -6.48 -17.71
N ILE A 79 15.97 -7.67 -18.00
CA ILE A 79 17.42 -7.92 -18.06
C ILE A 79 17.89 -8.43 -19.43
N ALA A 80 16.96 -8.92 -20.24
CA ALA A 80 17.21 -9.29 -21.62
C ALA A 80 15.88 -9.35 -22.37
N GLU A 81 15.97 -9.33 -23.70
CA GLU A 81 14.86 -9.61 -24.60
C GLU A 81 15.26 -10.72 -25.57
N HIS A 82 14.27 -11.45 -26.09
CA HIS A 82 14.46 -12.42 -27.16
C HIS A 82 13.31 -12.30 -28.16
N SER A 83 13.61 -12.30 -29.46
CA SER A 83 12.59 -12.35 -30.50
C SER A 83 12.56 -13.77 -31.06
N LEU A 84 11.52 -14.51 -30.74
CA LEU A 84 11.33 -15.88 -31.16
C LEU A 84 10.44 -15.92 -32.41
N ARG A 85 10.91 -16.58 -33.47
CA ARG A 85 10.04 -16.94 -34.61
C ARG A 85 9.16 -18.12 -34.22
N VAL A 86 7.85 -17.90 -34.14
CA VAL A 86 6.88 -18.94 -33.83
C VAL A 86 6.66 -19.77 -35.08
N ARG A 87 7.18 -21.00 -35.08
CA ARG A 87 6.98 -21.99 -36.14
C ARG A 87 6.14 -23.12 -35.59
N HIS A 88 4.97 -23.33 -36.19
CA HIS A 88 4.08 -24.40 -35.78
C HIS A 88 4.50 -25.70 -36.48
N ALA A 89 4.47 -26.79 -35.73
CA ALA A 89 4.69 -28.15 -36.22
C ALA A 89 3.45 -29.01 -35.98
N LEU A 90 3.21 -29.96 -36.88
CA LEU A 90 2.16 -30.97 -36.76
C LEU A 90 2.77 -32.22 -36.12
N LEU A 91 2.37 -32.51 -34.88
CA LEU A 91 2.89 -33.62 -34.09
C LEU A 91 1.86 -34.74 -33.94
N ALA A 92 2.29 -36.00 -33.97
CA ALA A 92 1.42 -37.14 -33.70
C ALA A 92 2.18 -38.26 -32.98
N LEU A 93 1.49 -39.36 -32.62
CA LEU A 93 2.15 -40.53 -32.07
C LEU A 93 3.15 -41.13 -33.06
N PRO A 94 4.29 -41.71 -32.60
CA PRO A 94 5.26 -42.35 -33.48
C PRO A 94 4.63 -43.40 -34.40
N GLY A 95 4.96 -43.35 -35.68
CA GLY A 95 4.44 -44.25 -36.72
C GLY A 95 3.07 -43.86 -37.29
N THR A 96 2.47 -42.75 -36.84
CA THR A 96 1.23 -42.22 -37.40
C THR A 96 1.46 -41.71 -38.81
N LYS A 97 0.67 -42.20 -39.78
CA LYS A 97 0.72 -41.70 -41.15
C LYS A 97 -0.12 -40.44 -41.29
N LYS A 98 0.37 -39.44 -42.02
CA LYS A 98 -0.30 -38.16 -42.21
C LYS A 98 -1.70 -38.32 -42.81
N GLU A 99 -1.88 -39.26 -43.72
CA GLU A 99 -3.16 -39.55 -44.39
C GLU A 99 -4.21 -40.14 -43.44
N SER A 100 -3.79 -40.64 -42.27
CA SER A 100 -4.67 -41.24 -41.26
C SER A 100 -5.22 -40.22 -40.24
N LEU A 101 -4.80 -38.96 -40.34
CA LEU A 101 -5.20 -37.91 -39.40
C LEU A 101 -6.62 -37.42 -39.70
N ALA A 102 -7.52 -37.53 -38.72
CA ALA A 102 -8.87 -37.00 -38.81
C ALA A 102 -8.97 -35.58 -38.24
N LYS A 103 -8.21 -35.29 -37.18
CA LYS A 103 -8.30 -34.01 -36.45
C LYS A 103 -6.97 -33.52 -35.90
N ALA A 104 -6.88 -32.21 -35.70
CA ALA A 104 -5.77 -31.55 -35.04
C ALA A 104 -6.26 -30.70 -33.85
N ILE A 105 -5.60 -30.84 -32.70
CA ILE A 105 -5.89 -30.09 -31.48
C ILE A 105 -4.81 -29.06 -31.17
N SER A 106 -5.21 -27.85 -30.76
CA SER A 106 -4.31 -26.79 -30.28
C SER A 106 -5.08 -25.63 -29.66
N HIS A 107 -4.37 -24.63 -29.14
CA HIS A 107 -4.95 -23.35 -28.76
C HIS A 107 -5.67 -22.70 -29.96
N PRO A 108 -6.85 -22.06 -29.78
CA PRO A 108 -7.62 -21.48 -30.89
C PRO A 108 -6.82 -20.55 -31.80
N GLN A 109 -5.91 -19.75 -31.22
CA GLN A 109 -5.07 -18.83 -31.99
C GLN A 109 -4.07 -19.57 -32.89
N ALA A 110 -3.50 -20.69 -32.44
CA ALA A 110 -2.60 -21.49 -33.25
C ALA A 110 -3.36 -22.21 -34.37
N LEU A 111 -4.56 -22.72 -34.11
CA LEU A 111 -5.42 -23.32 -35.14
C LEU A 111 -5.81 -22.31 -36.22
N ALA A 112 -6.17 -21.09 -35.81
CA ALA A 112 -6.49 -20.00 -36.73
C ALA A 112 -5.28 -19.63 -37.61
N GLN A 113 -4.07 -19.65 -37.04
CA GLN A 113 -2.81 -19.40 -37.75
C GLN A 113 -2.42 -20.52 -38.72
N CYS A 114 -2.98 -21.73 -38.63
CA CYS A 114 -2.66 -22.86 -39.51
C CYS A 114 -3.88 -23.32 -40.33
N SER A 115 -4.88 -22.45 -40.47
CA SER A 115 -6.20 -22.83 -40.99
C SER A 115 -6.16 -23.25 -42.45
N SER A 116 -5.29 -22.63 -43.25
CA SER A 116 -5.15 -22.93 -44.69
C SER A 116 -4.48 -24.29 -44.89
N TYR A 117 -3.46 -24.59 -44.08
CA TYR A 117 -2.81 -25.90 -44.05
C TYR A 117 -3.80 -27.01 -43.65
N LEU A 118 -4.54 -26.83 -42.55
CA LEU A 118 -5.50 -27.84 -42.06
C LEU A 118 -6.58 -28.15 -43.10
N LYS A 119 -7.14 -27.12 -43.75
CA LYS A 119 -8.13 -27.29 -44.83
C LYS A 119 -7.56 -28.07 -46.01
N LYS A 120 -6.32 -27.78 -46.42
CA LYS A 120 -5.66 -28.49 -47.54
C LYS A 120 -5.43 -29.96 -47.24
N GLN A 121 -5.18 -30.32 -45.99
CA GLN A 121 -4.97 -31.71 -45.55
C GLN A 121 -6.29 -32.44 -45.22
N GLY A 122 -7.43 -31.75 -45.20
CA GLY A 122 -8.71 -32.33 -44.80
C GLY A 122 -8.81 -32.65 -43.29
N ILE A 123 -7.99 -32.01 -42.46
CA ILE A 123 -7.93 -32.25 -41.02
C ILE A 123 -8.86 -31.28 -40.27
N VAL A 124 -9.70 -31.79 -39.38
CA VAL A 124 -10.63 -30.98 -38.58
C VAL A 124 -9.91 -30.31 -37.41
N ALA A 125 -10.06 -28.99 -37.27
CA ALA A 125 -9.49 -28.23 -36.15
C ALA A 125 -10.37 -28.34 -34.89
N GLU A 126 -9.80 -28.73 -33.76
CA GLU A 126 -10.49 -28.84 -32.47
C GLU A 126 -9.74 -28.03 -31.40
N ALA A 127 -10.43 -27.07 -30.78
CA ALA A 127 -9.82 -26.18 -29.80
C ALA A 127 -9.47 -26.91 -28.48
N ALA A 128 -8.26 -26.66 -27.99
CA ALA A 128 -7.75 -27.09 -26.71
C ALA A 128 -7.24 -25.88 -25.90
N TYR A 129 -6.93 -26.10 -24.62
CA TYR A 129 -6.57 -25.01 -23.70
C TYR A 129 -5.17 -24.42 -23.96
N ASP A 130 -4.21 -25.21 -24.44
CA ASP A 130 -2.82 -24.80 -24.62
C ASP A 130 -2.17 -25.57 -25.79
N THR A 131 -1.17 -24.97 -26.43
CA THR A 131 -0.43 -25.60 -27.53
C THR A 131 0.41 -26.79 -27.05
N ALA A 132 1.23 -26.62 -26.02
CA ALA A 132 2.09 -27.70 -25.51
C ALA A 132 1.26 -28.74 -24.73
N GLY A 133 0.24 -28.28 -24.01
CA GLY A 133 -0.77 -29.13 -23.39
C GLY A 133 -1.48 -30.05 -24.39
N SER A 134 -1.66 -29.62 -25.64
CA SER A 134 -2.23 -30.48 -26.70
C SER A 134 -1.33 -31.67 -27.05
N ALA A 135 -0.01 -31.47 -27.10
CA ALA A 135 0.94 -32.57 -27.29
C ALA A 135 0.90 -33.54 -26.11
N LYS A 136 0.87 -33.02 -24.87
CA LYS A 136 0.72 -33.81 -23.65
C LYS A 136 -0.53 -34.69 -23.67
N LEU A 137 -1.68 -34.12 -24.07
CA LEU A 137 -2.94 -34.86 -24.16
C LEU A 137 -2.87 -36.03 -25.14
N ILE A 138 -2.22 -35.85 -26.29
CA ILE A 138 -2.05 -36.94 -27.27
C ILE A 138 -1.13 -38.02 -26.73
N ALA A 139 -0.01 -37.64 -26.11
CA ALA A 139 0.97 -38.58 -25.58
C ALA A 139 0.43 -39.39 -24.40
N GLU A 140 -0.20 -38.74 -23.42
CA GLU A 140 -0.78 -39.38 -22.24
C GLU A 140 -2.03 -40.21 -22.60
N GLY A 141 -2.89 -39.67 -23.46
CA GLY A 141 -4.12 -40.33 -23.90
C GLY A 141 -3.93 -41.38 -24.99
N LYS A 142 -2.74 -41.48 -25.59
CA LYS A 142 -2.45 -42.33 -26.76
C LYS A 142 -3.51 -42.19 -27.85
N LEU A 143 -3.83 -40.94 -28.19
CA LEU A 143 -4.90 -40.62 -29.14
C LEU A 143 -4.47 -40.91 -30.58
N GLU A 144 -4.99 -41.98 -31.17
CA GLU A 144 -4.76 -42.34 -32.57
C GLU A 144 -5.59 -41.45 -33.52
N GLY A 145 -5.05 -41.16 -34.70
CA GLY A 145 -5.72 -40.32 -35.72
C GLY A 145 -5.85 -38.84 -35.34
N VAL A 146 -5.20 -38.41 -34.26
CA VAL A 146 -5.19 -37.04 -33.76
C VAL A 146 -3.77 -36.47 -33.81
N ALA A 147 -3.64 -35.24 -34.31
CA ALA A 147 -2.39 -34.49 -34.28
C ALA A 147 -2.49 -33.28 -33.34
N ALA A 148 -1.36 -32.78 -32.86
CA ALA A 148 -1.25 -31.50 -32.17
C ALA A 148 -0.55 -30.48 -33.07
N ILE A 149 -1.02 -29.22 -33.02
CA ILE A 149 -0.28 -28.09 -33.58
C ILE A 149 0.43 -27.37 -32.45
N CYS A 150 1.75 -27.44 -32.38
CA CYS A 150 2.53 -26.78 -31.33
C CYS A 150 4.01 -26.63 -31.72
N SER A 151 4.87 -26.30 -30.76
CA SER A 151 6.31 -26.17 -30.99
C SER A 151 6.96 -27.53 -31.27
N GLU A 152 8.08 -27.53 -32.01
CA GLU A 152 8.90 -28.73 -32.18
C GLU A 152 9.46 -29.24 -30.84
N LEU A 153 9.70 -28.34 -29.88
CA LEU A 153 10.21 -28.69 -28.55
C LEU A 153 9.24 -29.61 -27.79
N ALA A 154 7.93 -29.44 -27.98
CA ALA A 154 6.93 -30.31 -27.37
C ALA A 154 7.05 -31.77 -27.84
N ALA A 155 7.52 -32.01 -29.08
CA ALA A 155 7.78 -33.36 -29.57
C ALA A 155 8.85 -34.08 -28.74
N GLU A 156 9.94 -33.36 -28.41
CA GLU A 156 11.03 -33.89 -27.58
C GLU A 156 10.55 -34.25 -26.18
N HIS A 157 9.75 -33.39 -25.54
CA HIS A 157 9.27 -33.61 -24.17
C HIS A 157 8.30 -34.78 -24.06
N TYR A 158 7.43 -34.96 -25.05
CA TYR A 158 6.33 -35.93 -24.99
C TYR A 158 6.55 -37.16 -25.88
N GLY A 159 7.71 -37.29 -26.53
CA GLY A 159 8.05 -38.44 -27.37
C GLY A 159 7.15 -38.58 -28.60
N LEU A 160 6.69 -37.45 -29.16
CA LEU A 160 5.86 -37.43 -30.36
C LEU A 160 6.73 -37.31 -31.63
N GLU A 161 6.17 -37.73 -32.75
CA GLU A 161 6.78 -37.59 -34.07
C GLU A 161 6.34 -36.30 -34.74
N VAL A 162 7.30 -35.56 -35.31
CA VAL A 162 7.03 -34.36 -36.11
C VAL A 162 6.72 -34.79 -37.54
N LEU A 163 5.46 -34.67 -37.94
CA LEU A 163 5.03 -35.05 -39.29
C LEU A 163 5.35 -33.97 -40.32
N ASP A 164 5.04 -32.72 -39.98
CA ASP A 164 5.29 -31.54 -40.82
C ASP A 164 5.74 -30.36 -39.95
N LYS A 165 6.55 -29.47 -40.53
CA LYS A 165 7.09 -28.26 -39.91
C LYS A 165 6.69 -27.03 -40.70
N GLY A 166 6.53 -25.89 -40.03
CA GLY A 166 6.19 -24.64 -40.71
C GLY A 166 4.78 -24.68 -41.28
N VAL A 167 3.81 -25.16 -40.50
CA VAL A 167 2.41 -25.32 -40.94
C VAL A 167 1.57 -24.05 -40.75
N GLU A 168 2.19 -22.97 -40.25
CA GLU A 168 1.59 -21.65 -40.17
C GLU A 168 1.32 -21.03 -41.55
N ASP A 169 0.24 -20.24 -41.63
CA ASP A 169 -0.19 -19.53 -42.82
C ASP A 169 0.69 -18.29 -43.09
N ASP A 170 1.23 -17.65 -42.05
CA ASP A 170 2.12 -16.48 -42.14
C ASP A 170 3.48 -16.79 -41.51
N ASP A 171 4.51 -16.64 -42.32
CA ASP A 171 5.88 -16.96 -41.96
C ASP A 171 6.56 -15.81 -41.16
N ASN A 172 5.93 -14.64 -41.05
CA ASN A 172 6.38 -13.50 -40.24
C ASN A 172 5.74 -13.44 -38.84
N ASN A 173 5.51 -14.60 -38.22
CA ASN A 173 5.03 -14.70 -36.85
C ASN A 173 6.18 -14.66 -35.83
N PHE A 174 6.39 -13.51 -35.21
CA PHE A 174 7.41 -13.32 -34.18
C PHE A 174 6.78 -12.88 -32.87
N THR A 175 7.25 -13.49 -31.78
CA THR A 175 6.91 -13.07 -30.42
C THR A 175 8.14 -12.53 -29.74
N ARG A 176 8.03 -11.31 -29.23
CA ARG A 176 9.04 -10.69 -28.37
C ARG A 176 8.80 -11.13 -26.93
N PHE A 177 9.81 -11.76 -26.37
CA PHE A 177 9.87 -12.17 -24.98
C PHE A 177 10.83 -11.27 -24.19
N LEU A 178 10.52 -11.08 -22.92
CA LEU A 178 11.36 -10.40 -21.95
C LEU A 178 11.79 -11.39 -20.87
N LEU A 179 13.07 -11.37 -20.53
CA LEU A 179 13.60 -12.03 -19.35
C LEU A 179 13.57 -11.05 -18.18
N LEU A 180 12.82 -11.39 -17.14
CA LEU A 180 12.59 -10.55 -15.97
C LEU A 180 13.25 -11.13 -14.72
N ARG A 181 13.60 -10.25 -13.77
CA ARG A 181 14.02 -10.62 -12.40
C ARG A 181 13.65 -9.53 -11.40
N SER A 182 13.83 -9.79 -10.11
CA SER A 182 13.49 -8.85 -9.02
C SER A 182 14.45 -7.66 -8.85
N GLU A 183 15.62 -7.67 -9.50
CA GLU A 183 16.64 -6.62 -9.39
C GLU A 183 17.13 -6.15 -10.76
N PRO A 184 17.43 -4.86 -10.95
CA PRO A 184 17.97 -4.38 -12.21
C PRO A 184 19.39 -4.93 -12.46
N VAL A 185 19.79 -4.96 -13.72
CA VAL A 185 21.16 -5.30 -14.13
C VAL A 185 21.88 -4.03 -14.58
N SER A 186 23.16 -3.91 -14.22
CA SER A 186 24.03 -2.87 -14.75
C SER A 186 24.72 -3.42 -16.00
N VAL A 187 24.61 -2.68 -17.10
CA VAL A 187 25.27 -3.02 -18.36
C VAL A 187 26.58 -2.24 -18.46
N PRO A 188 27.72 -2.90 -18.74
CA PRO A 188 29.01 -2.23 -18.87
C PRO A 188 29.01 -1.13 -19.96
N PRO A 189 29.83 -0.08 -19.80
CA PRO A 189 30.04 0.93 -20.84
C PRO A 189 30.51 0.30 -22.16
N GLY A 190 30.03 0.84 -23.29
CA GLY A 190 30.41 0.40 -24.65
C GLY A 190 29.58 -0.76 -25.22
N VAL A 191 28.68 -1.33 -24.41
CA VAL A 191 27.70 -2.32 -24.87
C VAL A 191 26.49 -1.57 -25.44
N LYS A 192 26.03 -1.98 -26.63
CA LYS A 192 24.77 -1.44 -27.16
C LYS A 192 23.61 -1.85 -26.26
N CYS A 193 22.90 -0.87 -25.71
CA CYS A 193 21.79 -1.09 -24.79
C CYS A 193 20.47 -0.69 -25.40
N LYS A 194 19.41 -1.32 -24.90
CA LYS A 194 18.04 -0.86 -25.00
C LYS A 194 17.54 -0.58 -23.59
N THR A 195 16.90 0.56 -23.41
CA THR A 195 16.23 0.93 -22.16
C THR A 195 14.73 1.02 -22.40
N SER A 196 13.95 0.42 -21.49
CA SER A 196 12.50 0.47 -21.51
C SER A 196 12.00 1.31 -20.34
N VAL A 197 11.09 2.22 -20.62
CA VAL A 197 10.43 3.07 -19.63
C VAL A 197 8.93 3.05 -19.79
N VAL A 198 8.23 3.31 -18.70
CA VAL A 198 6.79 3.48 -18.68
C VAL A 198 6.43 4.74 -17.89
N PHE A 199 5.52 5.54 -18.43
CA PHE A 199 5.12 6.78 -17.78
C PHE A 199 3.66 7.17 -18.06
N SER A 200 3.15 8.09 -17.25
CA SER A 200 1.82 8.68 -17.38
C SER A 200 1.94 10.19 -17.45
N LEU A 201 1.12 10.81 -18.29
CA LEU A 201 1.06 12.26 -18.49
C LEU A 201 -0.33 12.78 -18.14
N GLU A 202 -0.42 14.08 -17.85
CA GLU A 202 -1.69 14.78 -17.89
C GLU A 202 -2.23 14.77 -19.33
N ASN A 203 -3.52 14.44 -19.49
CA ASN A 203 -4.16 14.32 -20.78
C ASN A 203 -4.51 15.70 -21.36
N MET A 204 -3.49 16.40 -21.85
CA MET A 204 -3.59 17.71 -22.48
C MET A 204 -3.00 17.68 -23.89
N ALA A 205 -3.47 18.59 -24.75
CA ALA A 205 -2.94 18.73 -26.10
C ALA A 205 -1.42 18.97 -26.07
N GLY A 206 -0.67 18.19 -26.87
CA GLY A 206 0.78 18.28 -26.99
C GLY A 206 1.58 17.68 -25.83
N SER A 207 0.95 17.08 -24.81
CA SER A 207 1.68 16.43 -23.69
C SER A 207 2.65 15.36 -24.18
N LEU A 208 2.20 14.46 -25.07
CA LEU A 208 3.05 13.40 -25.61
C LEU A 208 4.19 13.97 -26.45
N PHE A 209 3.94 14.97 -27.29
CA PHE A 209 4.98 15.63 -28.08
C PHE A 209 6.09 16.19 -27.18
N LYS A 210 5.72 16.90 -26.11
CA LYS A 210 6.69 17.42 -25.15
C LYS A 210 7.48 16.28 -24.49
N ALA A 211 6.80 15.20 -24.09
CA ALA A 211 7.46 14.06 -23.47
C ALA A 211 8.45 13.36 -24.41
N LEU A 212 8.14 13.22 -25.70
CA LEU A 212 9.04 12.62 -26.69
C LEU A 212 10.18 13.56 -27.11
N SER A 213 9.95 14.88 -27.03
CA SER A 213 10.97 15.88 -27.39
C SER A 213 12.25 15.76 -26.55
N VAL A 214 12.16 15.23 -25.32
CA VAL A 214 13.32 15.04 -24.44
C VAL A 214 14.34 14.06 -25.05
N PHE A 215 13.86 13.07 -25.81
CA PHE A 215 14.69 12.08 -26.51
C PHE A 215 15.17 12.64 -27.85
N ALA A 216 14.25 13.19 -28.65
CA ALA A 216 14.55 13.70 -29.98
C ALA A 216 15.59 14.83 -29.96
N LEU A 217 15.50 15.78 -29.02
CA LEU A 217 16.47 16.88 -28.88
C LEU A 217 17.86 16.42 -28.42
N ARG A 218 18.02 15.15 -28.06
CA ARG A 218 19.27 14.53 -27.63
C ARG A 218 19.70 13.39 -28.55
N GLU A 219 19.05 13.25 -29.71
CA GLU A 219 19.34 12.21 -30.71
C GLU A 219 19.27 10.79 -30.13
N ILE A 220 18.31 10.56 -29.22
CA ILE A 220 18.06 9.24 -28.63
C ILE A 220 16.98 8.53 -29.46
N ASP A 221 17.37 7.47 -30.14
CA ASP A 221 16.49 6.69 -31.02
C ASP A 221 15.48 5.85 -30.24
N LEU A 222 14.20 6.00 -30.58
CA LEU A 222 13.10 5.19 -30.04
C LEU A 222 12.83 3.97 -30.93
N THR A 223 12.68 2.80 -30.32
CA THR A 223 12.32 1.55 -31.04
C THR A 223 10.90 1.07 -30.76
N LYS A 224 10.26 1.60 -29.72
CA LYS A 224 8.86 1.32 -29.40
C LYS A 224 8.25 2.56 -28.79
N ILE A 225 7.03 2.88 -29.21
CA ILE A 225 6.15 3.79 -28.51
C ILE A 225 4.75 3.21 -28.55
N GLU A 226 4.14 3.12 -27.38
CA GLU A 226 2.80 2.58 -27.26
C GLU A 226 2.02 3.30 -26.17
N SER A 227 0.85 3.82 -26.52
CA SER A 227 -0.08 4.41 -25.57
C SER A 227 -1.24 3.45 -25.31
N ARG A 228 -1.63 3.27 -24.05
CA ARG A 228 -2.84 2.54 -23.69
C ARG A 228 -3.62 3.23 -22.57
N PRO A 229 -4.96 3.17 -22.56
CA PRO A 229 -5.74 3.52 -21.39
C PRO A 229 -5.36 2.62 -20.20
N CYS A 230 -5.21 3.20 -19.02
CA CYS A 230 -4.90 2.49 -17.79
C CYS A 230 -6.12 2.41 -16.88
N LYS A 231 -6.32 1.24 -16.26
CA LYS A 231 -7.41 1.04 -15.29
C LYS A 231 -7.19 1.96 -14.07
N PRO A 232 -8.24 2.61 -13.55
CA PRO A 232 -8.12 3.51 -12.40
C PRO A 232 -7.43 2.86 -11.18
N ASP A 233 -7.73 1.59 -10.89
CA ASP A 233 -7.16 0.87 -9.75
C ASP A 233 -5.65 0.64 -9.88
N ILE A 234 -5.19 0.30 -11.08
CA ILE A 234 -3.77 0.12 -11.40
C ILE A 234 -3.07 1.47 -11.31
N MET A 235 -3.61 2.50 -11.96
CA MET A 235 -3.03 3.84 -11.94
C MET A 235 -2.92 4.40 -10.51
N SER A 236 -3.98 4.29 -9.71
CA SER A 236 -3.96 4.76 -8.31
C SER A 236 -2.91 4.04 -7.48
N SER A 237 -2.71 2.74 -7.72
CA SER A 237 -1.70 1.93 -7.04
C SER A 237 -0.28 2.31 -7.48
N LEU A 238 -0.08 2.55 -8.78
CA LEU A 238 1.20 2.99 -9.34
C LEU A 238 1.56 4.41 -8.91
N GLU A 239 0.60 5.34 -8.86
CA GLU A 239 0.82 6.69 -8.34
C GLU A 239 1.19 6.66 -6.87
N ARG A 240 0.50 5.86 -6.05
CA ARG A 240 0.86 5.71 -4.63
C ARG A 240 2.27 5.16 -4.47
N LEU A 241 2.64 4.12 -5.24
CA LEU A 241 3.98 3.54 -5.22
C LEU A 241 5.05 4.53 -5.71
N TYR A 242 4.73 5.31 -6.74
CA TYR A 242 5.64 6.26 -7.33
C TYR A 242 5.84 7.52 -6.49
N MET A 243 4.78 8.03 -5.87
CA MET A 243 4.84 9.15 -4.93
C MET A 243 5.62 8.80 -3.67
N SER A 244 5.57 7.54 -3.20
CA SER A 244 6.41 7.09 -2.08
C SER A 244 7.91 6.97 -2.41
N MET A 245 8.30 7.01 -3.70
CA MET A 245 9.69 6.90 -4.15
C MET A 245 10.32 8.25 -4.58
N ARG A 246 9.57 9.37 -4.56
CA ARG A 246 10.09 10.70 -4.91
C ARG A 246 10.58 11.48 -3.70
N VAL A 247 11.70 12.19 -3.87
CA VAL A 247 12.30 13.13 -2.89
C VAL A 247 11.59 14.50 -2.88
N ALA A 248 10.75 14.80 -3.88
CA ALA A 248 9.96 16.04 -3.93
C ALA A 248 8.66 15.88 -4.73
N PRO A 249 7.54 16.49 -4.29
CA PRO A 249 6.32 16.56 -5.08
C PRO A 249 6.53 17.42 -6.33
N PRO A 250 5.83 17.14 -7.46
CA PRO A 250 5.86 18.04 -8.60
C PRO A 250 5.38 19.43 -8.15
N ALA A 251 6.04 20.49 -8.65
CA ALA A 251 5.61 21.86 -8.39
C ALA A 251 4.13 21.98 -8.75
N LYS A 252 3.28 22.28 -7.75
CA LYS A 252 1.86 22.57 -7.96
C LYS A 252 1.76 23.75 -8.93
N ARG A 253 1.57 23.49 -10.22
CA ARG A 253 1.01 24.51 -11.11
C ARG A 253 -0.42 24.74 -10.62
N ALA A 254 -0.71 25.98 -10.26
CA ALA A 254 -2.01 26.40 -9.79
C ALA A 254 -3.09 25.86 -10.73
N ARG A 255 -3.97 25.01 -10.21
CA ARG A 255 -5.19 24.60 -10.90
C ARG A 255 -6.02 25.87 -11.03
N THR A 256 -6.11 26.44 -12.23
CA THR A 256 -7.22 27.33 -12.57
C THR A 256 -8.50 26.50 -12.46
N GLU A 257 -9.35 26.86 -11.50
CA GLU A 257 -10.70 26.34 -11.34
C GLU A 257 -11.50 26.69 -12.60
N GLY A 258 -11.52 25.77 -13.56
CA GLY A 258 -12.21 25.96 -14.83
C GLY A 258 -12.02 24.75 -15.76
N SER A 259 -13.06 23.93 -15.85
CA SER A 259 -13.27 22.86 -16.85
C SER A 259 -12.27 21.68 -16.90
N ALA A 260 -12.22 20.87 -15.85
CA ALA A 260 -11.81 19.48 -16.02
C ALA A 260 -12.69 18.57 -15.15
N GLY A 261 -13.75 18.01 -15.74
CA GLY A 261 -14.33 16.80 -15.19
C GLY A 261 -13.23 15.76 -15.04
N GLU A 262 -13.26 14.96 -13.98
CA GLU A 262 -12.35 13.83 -13.75
C GLU A 262 -12.05 13.14 -15.09
N ALA A 263 -10.81 13.26 -15.57
CA ALA A 263 -10.44 12.72 -16.87
C ALA A 263 -10.63 11.20 -16.83
N ARG A 264 -11.77 10.72 -17.36
CA ARG A 264 -12.19 9.31 -17.36
C ARG A 264 -11.14 8.38 -17.98
N PHE A 265 -10.27 8.93 -18.83
CA PHE A 265 -9.21 8.19 -19.51
C PHE A 265 -7.84 8.72 -19.10
N ARG A 266 -7.07 7.87 -18.40
CA ARG A 266 -5.66 8.07 -18.09
C ARG A 266 -4.83 7.11 -18.93
N TYR A 267 -3.68 7.55 -19.41
CA TYR A 267 -2.87 6.76 -20.34
C TYR A 267 -1.53 6.36 -19.72
N LEU A 268 -1.09 5.14 -19.99
CA LEU A 268 0.28 4.71 -19.84
C LEU A 268 0.96 4.72 -21.20
N PHE A 269 2.18 5.21 -21.23
CA PHE A 269 3.06 5.22 -22.39
C PHE A 269 4.24 4.32 -22.11
N TYR A 270 4.43 3.29 -22.94
CA TYR A 270 5.61 2.43 -22.94
C TYR A 270 6.52 2.89 -24.06
N VAL A 271 7.79 3.13 -23.71
CA VAL A 271 8.81 3.59 -24.65
C VAL A 271 10.06 2.76 -24.50
N ASP A 272 10.55 2.23 -25.61
CA ASP A 272 11.87 1.62 -25.69
C ASP A 272 12.79 2.52 -26.50
N PHE A 273 14.04 2.69 -26.07
CA PHE A 273 15.04 3.48 -26.78
C PHE A 273 16.43 2.85 -26.72
N LEU A 274 17.27 3.16 -27.70
CA LEU A 274 18.59 2.55 -27.90
C LEU A 274 19.71 3.33 -27.19
N ALA A 275 19.68 3.32 -25.87
CA ALA A 275 20.77 3.88 -25.07
C ALA A 275 20.79 3.27 -23.67
N ASN A 276 21.92 3.39 -22.97
CA ASN A 276 22.05 2.96 -21.58
C ASN A 276 21.56 4.06 -20.63
N VAL A 277 20.82 3.69 -19.58
CA VAL A 277 20.34 4.59 -18.53
C VAL A 277 21.46 5.42 -17.89
N ASP A 278 22.68 4.88 -17.78
CA ASP A 278 23.83 5.52 -17.15
C ASP A 278 24.53 6.58 -18.04
N GLU A 279 24.15 6.68 -19.32
CA GLU A 279 24.69 7.71 -20.21
C GLU A 279 24.20 9.10 -19.79
N HIS A 280 25.09 10.09 -19.85
CA HIS A 280 24.79 11.45 -19.39
C HIS A 280 23.57 12.07 -20.10
N ASN A 281 23.48 11.90 -21.43
CA ASN A 281 22.37 12.40 -22.23
C ASN A 281 21.05 11.73 -21.85
N VAL A 282 21.07 10.42 -21.62
CA VAL A 282 19.89 9.64 -21.21
C VAL A 282 19.46 10.03 -19.82
N THR A 283 20.37 10.10 -18.85
CA THR A 283 20.07 10.53 -17.49
C THR A 283 19.38 11.90 -17.47
N ASN A 284 19.87 12.84 -18.30
CA ASN A 284 19.24 14.16 -18.44
C ASN A 284 17.86 14.08 -19.13
N ALA A 285 17.71 13.26 -20.17
CA ALA A 285 16.43 13.04 -20.85
C ALA A 285 15.37 12.48 -19.88
N LEU A 286 15.75 11.45 -19.11
CA LEU A 286 14.87 10.80 -18.13
C LEU A 286 14.52 11.75 -16.99
N ARG A 287 15.46 12.57 -16.50
CA ARG A 287 15.17 13.61 -15.49
C ARG A 287 14.12 14.61 -16.00
N HIS A 288 14.30 15.11 -17.23
CA HIS A 288 13.34 16.05 -17.83
C HIS A 288 11.97 15.40 -18.05
N LEU A 289 11.94 14.14 -18.51
CA LEU A 289 10.70 13.38 -18.65
C LEU A 289 10.01 13.20 -17.30
N GLN A 290 10.78 12.89 -16.27
CA GLN A 290 10.30 12.72 -14.91
C GLN A 290 9.60 13.98 -14.39
N GLU A 291 10.15 15.16 -14.63
CA GLU A 291 9.54 16.44 -14.20
C GLU A 291 8.14 16.69 -14.78
N MET A 292 7.85 16.14 -15.97
CA MET A 292 6.59 16.35 -16.68
C MET A 292 5.55 15.23 -16.48
N THR A 293 5.93 14.15 -15.81
CA THR A 293 5.11 12.95 -15.69
C THR A 293 4.44 12.86 -14.33
N VAL A 294 3.22 12.30 -14.32
CA VAL A 294 2.47 11.97 -13.10
C VAL A 294 2.97 10.67 -12.49
N PHE A 295 3.44 9.76 -13.35
CA PHE A 295 4.06 8.49 -13.00
C PHE A 295 5.21 8.23 -13.97
N PHE A 296 6.35 7.73 -13.50
CA PHE A 296 7.47 7.34 -14.37
C PHE A 296 8.25 6.19 -13.74
N ARG A 297 8.60 5.17 -14.53
CA ARG A 297 9.42 4.07 -14.08
C ARG A 297 10.33 3.58 -15.20
N VAL A 298 11.58 3.33 -14.85
CA VAL A 298 12.51 2.58 -15.70
C VAL A 298 12.25 1.09 -15.47
N LEU A 299 11.90 0.37 -16.52
CA LEU A 299 11.63 -1.07 -16.49
C LEU A 299 12.92 -1.89 -16.61
N GLY A 300 13.95 -1.35 -17.24
CA GLY A 300 15.27 -1.97 -17.33
C GLY A 300 16.13 -1.31 -18.40
N SER A 301 17.45 -1.42 -18.25
CA SER A 301 18.48 -1.11 -19.26
C SER A 301 19.24 -2.41 -19.50
N PHE A 302 19.16 -2.95 -20.71
CA PHE A 302 19.63 -4.30 -21.03
C PHE A 302 20.31 -4.35 -22.41
N PRO A 303 21.14 -5.36 -22.70
CA PRO A 303 21.81 -5.45 -24.00
C PRO A 303 20.84 -5.56 -25.16
N GLN A 304 21.14 -4.85 -26.25
CA GLN A 304 20.35 -4.88 -27.47
C GLN A 304 20.46 -6.25 -28.16
N GLY A 305 19.34 -6.75 -28.72
CA GLY A 305 19.35 -7.88 -29.65
C GLY A 305 19.61 -9.24 -29.02
N GLY A 306 19.27 -9.42 -27.74
CA GLY A 306 19.45 -10.69 -27.04
C GLY A 306 20.92 -11.07 -26.79
N ALA A 307 21.85 -10.12 -27.00
CA ALA A 307 23.25 -10.33 -26.70
C ALA A 307 23.42 -10.69 -25.21
N ARG A 308 24.16 -11.76 -24.93
CA ARG A 308 24.42 -12.29 -23.57
C ARG A 308 25.34 -11.40 -22.73
N VAL A 309 25.30 -10.08 -22.90
CA VAL A 309 26.20 -9.17 -22.19
C VAL A 309 25.69 -8.99 -20.77
N GLY A 310 26.10 -9.91 -19.92
CA GLY A 310 25.64 -10.01 -18.53
C GLY A 310 25.46 -11.44 -18.05
N LEU A 311 25.22 -12.42 -18.94
CA LEU A 311 25.06 -13.82 -18.54
C LEU A 311 26.41 -14.52 -18.29
N ALA A 312 27.43 -14.27 -19.12
CA ALA A 312 28.81 -14.72 -18.86
C ALA A 312 29.41 -14.05 -17.61
N HIS A 313 28.95 -12.84 -17.28
CA HIS A 313 29.27 -12.15 -16.02
C HIS A 313 28.37 -12.52 -14.84
N LEU A 314 27.37 -13.39 -15.00
CA LEU A 314 26.79 -14.02 -13.83
C LEU A 314 27.74 -15.08 -13.23
N GLU A 315 28.79 -15.50 -13.96
CA GLU A 315 29.85 -16.37 -13.43
C GLU A 315 30.92 -15.58 -12.67
N ASP A 316 31.44 -14.49 -13.26
CA ASP A 316 32.49 -13.65 -12.63
C ASP A 316 31.95 -12.51 -11.75
N ARG A 317 30.64 -12.32 -11.74
CA ARG A 317 29.90 -11.52 -10.76
C ARG A 317 28.63 -12.25 -10.36
N MET A 318 28.78 -13.48 -9.90
CA MET A 318 28.08 -13.92 -8.67
C MET A 318 28.71 -13.26 -7.44
N VAL A 319 29.02 -11.95 -7.54
CA VAL A 319 28.80 -11.09 -6.39
C VAL A 319 27.29 -10.90 -6.41
N PRO A 320 26.55 -11.23 -5.35
CA PRO A 320 25.21 -10.68 -5.20
C PRO A 320 25.30 -9.19 -5.57
N ILE A 321 24.38 -8.65 -6.37
CA ILE A 321 24.09 -7.24 -6.16
C ILE A 321 23.59 -7.22 -4.72
N PHE A 322 24.49 -6.85 -3.82
CA PHE A 322 24.36 -6.75 -2.39
C PHE A 322 22.99 -7.25 -1.84
N ARG A 323 22.79 -8.51 -1.41
CA ARG A 323 23.14 -8.86 -0.02
C ARG A 323 24.53 -8.33 0.21
N PRO A 324 24.69 -7.20 0.92
CA PRO A 324 26.01 -6.69 1.16
C PRO A 324 26.86 -7.85 1.63
N ALA A 325 28.01 -8.03 0.98
CA ALA A 325 29.01 -9.03 1.33
C ALA A 325 29.06 -9.11 2.85
N THR A 326 28.36 -10.08 3.46
CA THR A 326 27.82 -9.98 4.84
C THR A 326 28.11 -8.61 5.42
N GLU A 327 27.28 -7.59 5.11
CA GLU A 327 27.50 -6.26 5.71
C GLU A 327 27.78 -6.55 7.17
N PRO A 328 28.96 -6.16 7.69
CA PRO A 328 29.45 -6.69 8.95
C PRO A 328 28.29 -6.59 9.92
N LYS A 329 27.87 -7.76 10.46
CA LYS A 329 26.63 -7.87 11.23
C LYS A 329 26.59 -6.70 12.19
N LYS A 330 25.63 -5.78 11.97
CA LYS A 330 25.57 -4.58 12.77
C LYS A 330 25.23 -4.96 14.20
N ARG A 331 25.75 -4.18 15.13
CA ARG A 331 25.42 -4.31 16.55
C ARG A 331 24.21 -3.43 16.80
N ILE A 332 23.04 -4.05 16.94
CA ILE A 332 21.76 -3.34 17.08
C ILE A 332 21.27 -3.50 18.51
N GLY A 333 21.06 -2.39 19.22
CA GLY A 333 20.42 -2.39 20.53
C GLY A 333 18.92 -2.16 20.40
N VAL A 334 18.11 -2.94 21.10
CA VAL A 334 16.67 -2.73 21.26
C VAL A 334 16.39 -2.38 22.72
N LEU A 335 16.09 -1.11 22.96
CA LEU A 335 15.76 -0.60 24.29
C LEU A 335 14.24 -0.58 24.46
N GLY A 336 13.74 -1.45 25.33
CA GLY A 336 12.32 -1.75 25.47
C GLY A 336 11.95 -3.04 24.73
N PHE A 337 11.96 -4.16 25.46
CA PHE A 337 11.75 -5.50 24.90
C PHE A 337 10.36 -6.07 25.25
N GLY A 338 9.34 -5.20 25.21
CA GLY A 338 7.92 -5.60 25.28
C GLY A 338 7.44 -6.21 23.96
N THR A 339 6.12 -6.32 23.75
CA THR A 339 5.53 -7.01 22.59
C THR A 339 6.10 -6.58 21.24
N PHE A 340 6.23 -5.26 21.02
CA PHE A 340 6.77 -4.73 19.76
C PHE A 340 8.29 -4.93 19.66
N GLY A 341 9.03 -4.69 20.74
CA GLY A 341 10.48 -4.90 20.80
C GLY A 341 10.88 -6.35 20.52
N GLN A 342 10.11 -7.31 21.04
CA GLN A 342 10.26 -8.74 20.74
C GLN A 342 9.98 -9.04 19.26
N PHE A 343 8.91 -8.45 18.71
CA PHE A 343 8.51 -8.63 17.33
C PHE A 343 9.60 -8.19 16.34
N ILE A 344 10.17 -6.99 16.53
CA ILE A 344 11.26 -6.50 15.67
C ILE A 344 12.58 -7.21 15.98
N GLY A 345 12.88 -7.44 17.26
CA GLY A 345 14.15 -8.01 17.72
C GLY A 345 14.38 -9.42 17.20
N LYS A 346 13.34 -10.25 17.21
CA LYS A 346 13.39 -11.61 16.65
C LYS A 346 13.76 -11.63 15.17
N LYS A 347 13.26 -10.67 14.39
CA LYS A 347 13.55 -10.59 12.95
C LYS A 347 14.93 -10.01 12.67
N LEU A 348 15.33 -8.96 13.40
CA LEU A 348 16.67 -8.38 13.30
C LEU A 348 17.78 -9.38 13.66
N ALA A 349 17.53 -10.26 14.63
CA ALA A 349 18.51 -11.26 15.10
C ALA A 349 18.87 -12.32 14.04
N LEU A 350 18.04 -12.46 12.99
CA LEU A 350 18.36 -13.35 11.86
C LEU A 350 19.56 -12.83 11.05
N ASP A 351 19.70 -11.51 10.94
CA ASP A 351 20.67 -10.86 10.04
C ASP A 351 21.77 -10.08 10.79
N HIS A 352 21.56 -9.73 12.08
CA HIS A 352 22.42 -8.82 12.85
C HIS A 352 22.71 -9.34 14.28
N PHE A 353 23.69 -8.74 14.95
CA PHE A 353 23.91 -8.97 16.38
C PHE A 353 22.99 -8.06 17.18
N VAL A 354 21.95 -8.65 17.79
CA VAL A 354 20.94 -7.89 18.51
C VAL A 354 21.15 -8.02 20.02
N PHE A 355 21.19 -6.88 20.69
CA PHE A 355 21.24 -6.75 22.14
C PHE A 355 19.95 -6.12 22.62
N ALA A 356 19.40 -6.54 23.76
CA ALA A 356 18.19 -5.94 24.30
C ALA A 356 18.29 -5.66 25.79
N ALA A 357 17.71 -4.54 26.21
CA ALA A 357 17.48 -4.20 27.62
C ALA A 357 16.07 -3.68 27.78
N SER A 358 15.45 -3.96 28.92
CA SER A 358 14.11 -3.45 29.27
C SER A 358 14.00 -3.25 30.78
N ARG A 359 12.95 -2.56 31.23
CA ARG A 359 12.67 -2.40 32.68
C ARG A 359 12.31 -3.74 33.33
N GLU A 360 11.58 -4.57 32.61
CA GLU A 360 11.18 -5.91 33.02
C GLU A 360 12.16 -6.94 32.47
N ASN A 361 12.35 -8.06 33.19
CA ASN A 361 13.27 -9.11 32.76
C ASN A 361 12.62 -10.00 31.69
N TYR A 362 13.13 -9.89 30.46
CA TYR A 362 12.74 -10.71 29.32
C TYR A 362 13.87 -11.62 28.83
N SER A 363 14.90 -11.88 29.65
CA SER A 363 16.09 -12.66 29.30
C SER A 363 15.78 -14.01 28.63
N ALA A 364 14.82 -14.78 29.17
CA ALA A 364 14.41 -16.06 28.60
C ALA A 364 13.79 -15.93 27.20
N ILE A 365 12.96 -14.91 26.97
CA ILE A 365 12.34 -14.66 25.66
C ILE A 365 13.38 -14.14 24.66
N ALA A 366 14.29 -13.27 25.11
CA ALA A 366 15.39 -12.77 24.31
C ALA A 366 16.28 -13.91 23.80
N ALA A 367 16.65 -14.86 24.67
CA ALA A 367 17.42 -16.04 24.31
C ALA A 367 16.71 -16.89 23.23
N ASN A 368 15.40 -17.12 23.38
CA ASN A 368 14.59 -17.85 22.39
C ASN A 368 14.48 -17.13 21.03
N CYS A 369 14.70 -15.81 21.00
CA CYS A 369 14.67 -15.00 19.78
C CYS A 369 16.05 -14.80 19.15
N GLY A 370 17.12 -15.38 19.71
CA GLY A 370 18.49 -15.14 19.25
C GLY A 370 19.05 -13.76 19.62
N VAL A 371 18.47 -13.11 20.64
CA VAL A 371 18.84 -11.77 21.12
C VAL A 371 19.65 -11.88 22.41
N THR A 372 20.77 -11.17 22.50
CA THR A 372 21.60 -11.11 23.71
C THR A 372 20.99 -10.15 24.73
N TRP A 373 20.71 -10.63 25.94
CA TRP A 373 20.13 -9.83 27.00
C TRP A 373 21.18 -8.98 27.73
N CYS A 374 20.81 -7.75 28.10
CA CYS A 374 21.56 -6.83 28.94
C CYS A 374 20.70 -6.41 30.14
N ASP A 375 21.21 -6.56 31.36
CA ASP A 375 20.50 -6.29 32.61
C ASP A 375 20.37 -4.79 32.91
N SER A 376 21.13 -3.95 32.22
CA SER A 376 21.06 -2.50 32.35
C SER A 376 21.25 -1.78 31.00
N ILE A 377 20.79 -0.53 30.95
CA ILE A 377 21.00 0.36 29.80
C ILE A 377 22.49 0.62 29.61
N ASP A 378 23.24 0.77 30.71
CA ASP A 378 24.68 0.96 30.67
C ASP A 378 25.38 -0.21 29.97
N GLN A 379 25.02 -1.44 30.34
CA GLN A 379 25.54 -2.66 29.71
C GLN A 379 25.15 -2.76 28.23
N LEU A 380 23.95 -2.34 27.86
CA LEU A 380 23.50 -2.29 26.46
C LEU A 380 24.35 -1.30 25.64
N LEU A 381 24.61 -0.10 26.19
CA LEU A 381 25.41 0.93 25.52
C LEU A 381 26.91 0.58 25.47
N ASP A 382 27.40 -0.30 26.35
CA ASP A 382 28.76 -0.84 26.31
C ASP A 382 28.98 -1.80 25.13
N GLN A 383 27.91 -2.30 24.51
CA GLN A 383 27.98 -3.22 23.37
C GLN A 383 28.37 -2.56 22.05
N GLN A 384 28.95 -1.35 22.03
CA GLN A 384 29.44 -0.69 20.81
C GLN A 384 28.42 -0.71 19.66
N LEU A 385 27.22 -0.20 19.92
CA LEU A 385 26.11 -0.30 18.99
C LEU A 385 26.31 0.59 17.75
N ASP A 386 25.96 0.06 16.59
CA ASP A 386 25.79 0.83 15.36
C ASP A 386 24.45 1.55 15.39
N VAL A 387 23.40 0.83 15.77
CA VAL A 387 22.01 1.30 15.78
C VAL A 387 21.39 1.03 17.14
N LEU A 388 20.73 2.03 17.73
CA LEU A 388 19.92 1.88 18.93
C LEU A 388 18.47 2.18 18.60
N ILE A 389 17.61 1.18 18.70
CA ILE A 389 16.16 1.28 18.52
C ILE A 389 15.51 1.48 19.89
N ILE A 390 14.78 2.59 20.05
CA ILE A 390 14.03 2.91 21.26
C ILE A 390 12.57 2.47 21.06
N SER A 391 12.22 1.35 21.67
CA SER A 391 10.91 0.69 21.61
C SER A 391 10.23 0.69 22.98
N VAL A 392 10.06 1.88 23.56
CA VAL A 392 9.35 2.08 24.84
C VAL A 392 8.00 2.76 24.61
N SER A 393 7.14 2.83 25.64
CA SER A 393 5.89 3.58 25.55
C SER A 393 6.15 5.07 25.37
N ILE A 394 5.27 5.75 24.62
CA ILE A 394 5.37 7.19 24.34
C ILE A 394 5.50 7.98 25.66
N LEU A 395 4.74 7.61 26.69
CA LEU A 395 4.78 8.26 28.01
C LEU A 395 6.14 8.14 28.73
N SER A 396 6.88 7.06 28.49
CA SER A 396 8.20 6.83 29.11
C SER A 396 9.36 7.28 28.22
N PHE A 397 9.08 7.75 27.00
CA PHE A 397 10.10 8.00 25.98
C PHE A 397 11.08 9.09 26.40
N GLU A 398 10.60 10.28 26.75
CA GLU A 398 11.47 11.39 27.15
C GLU A 398 12.38 11.04 28.33
N GLY A 399 11.82 10.45 29.39
CA GLY A 399 12.61 10.02 30.55
C GLY A 399 13.70 9.00 30.18
N MET A 400 13.40 8.11 29.21
CA MET A 400 14.37 7.15 28.71
C MET A 400 15.48 7.83 27.88
N VAL A 401 15.14 8.78 27.00
CA VAL A 401 16.13 9.54 26.23
C VAL A 401 17.06 10.34 27.16
N ARG A 402 16.53 10.96 28.23
CA ARG A 402 17.35 11.64 29.25
C ARG A 402 18.35 10.68 29.90
N ARG A 403 17.91 9.47 30.26
CA ARG A 403 18.78 8.46 30.85
C ARG A 403 19.87 8.01 29.88
N ILE A 404 19.55 7.78 28.60
CA ILE A 404 20.53 7.46 27.55
C ILE A 404 21.56 8.59 27.44
N CYS A 405 21.11 9.85 27.38
CA CYS A 405 21.99 11.01 27.31
C CYS A 405 22.95 11.07 28.50
N ASN A 406 22.44 10.86 29.72
CA ASN A 406 23.27 10.85 30.93
C ASN A 406 24.32 9.73 30.90
N CYS A 407 23.95 8.53 30.44
CA CYS A 407 24.88 7.40 30.29
C CYS A 407 25.94 7.64 29.20
N ILE A 408 25.61 8.39 28.14
CA ILE A 408 26.58 8.78 27.11
C ILE A 408 27.53 9.85 27.67
N ALA A 409 27.00 10.83 28.40
CA ALA A 409 27.77 11.94 28.96
C ALA A 409 28.71 11.50 30.10
N SER A 410 28.35 10.48 30.88
CA SER A 410 29.18 9.97 31.98
C SER A 410 30.35 9.08 31.51
N LYS A 411 30.36 8.66 30.24
CA LYS A 411 31.43 7.84 29.65
C LYS A 411 32.42 8.75 28.91
N ASP A 412 33.68 8.72 29.35
CA ASP A 412 34.83 9.57 28.98
C ASP A 412 34.99 9.83 27.46
N ALA A 413 35.78 10.84 27.07
CA ALA A 413 35.91 11.40 25.70
C ALA A 413 36.05 10.39 24.53
N ALA A 414 36.51 9.17 24.79
CA ALA A 414 36.53 8.06 23.83
C ALA A 414 35.11 7.58 23.41
N HIS A 415 34.11 7.64 24.30
CA HIS A 415 32.71 7.27 24.01
C HIS A 415 31.91 8.42 23.39
N ALA A 416 32.22 9.68 23.72
CA ALA A 416 31.59 10.87 23.13
C ALA A 416 31.79 10.97 21.60
N SER A 417 32.81 10.30 21.07
CA SER A 417 33.09 10.19 19.63
C SER A 417 32.27 9.11 18.90
N ARG A 418 31.45 8.31 19.61
CA ARG A 418 30.64 7.25 18.98
C ARG A 418 29.49 7.85 18.18
N LYS A 419 29.70 7.92 16.87
CA LYS A 419 28.65 8.11 15.86
C LYS A 419 27.72 6.90 15.94
N MET A 420 26.59 6.98 16.61
CA MET A 420 25.55 5.92 16.67
C MET A 420 24.27 6.46 16.01
N LEU A 421 23.53 5.59 15.33
CA LEU A 421 22.20 5.91 14.82
C LEU A 421 21.14 5.57 15.87
N VAL A 422 20.43 6.59 16.35
CA VAL A 422 19.29 6.42 17.25
C VAL A 422 18.01 6.43 16.43
N VAL A 423 17.21 5.38 16.61
CA VAL A 423 15.98 5.13 15.88
C VAL A 423 14.83 5.04 16.87
N ASP A 424 13.75 5.77 16.63
CA ASP A 424 12.51 5.58 17.37
C ASP A 424 11.48 4.80 16.53
N VAL A 425 10.58 4.12 17.23
CA VAL A 425 9.45 3.37 16.64
C VAL A 425 8.11 3.79 17.26
N LEU A 426 8.00 5.01 17.80
CA LEU A 426 6.75 5.49 18.40
C LEU A 426 5.63 5.65 17.37
N SER A 427 4.39 5.82 17.81
CA SER A 427 3.29 6.16 16.89
C SER A 427 3.04 7.66 16.72
N VAL A 428 3.70 8.50 17.54
CA VAL A 428 3.65 9.97 17.43
C VAL A 428 5.05 10.48 17.14
N LYS A 429 5.22 11.10 15.97
CA LYS A 429 6.53 11.38 15.38
C LYS A 429 7.07 12.75 15.74
N VAL A 430 6.23 13.79 15.81
CA VAL A 430 6.67 15.14 16.21
C VAL A 430 7.24 15.12 17.63
N HIS A 431 6.58 14.41 18.55
CA HIS A 431 7.07 14.24 19.91
C HIS A 431 8.43 13.52 19.93
N ALA A 432 8.58 12.44 19.17
CA ALA A 432 9.84 11.69 19.09
C ALA A 432 10.98 12.56 18.53
N LYS A 433 10.76 13.21 17.39
CA LYS A 433 11.70 14.11 16.72
C LYS A 433 12.18 15.23 17.64
N THR A 434 11.24 15.95 18.25
CA THR A 434 11.55 17.09 19.13
C THR A 434 12.35 16.63 20.35
N THR A 435 11.96 15.51 20.96
CA THR A 435 12.62 14.96 22.14
C THR A 435 14.05 14.50 21.84
N LEU A 436 14.24 13.76 20.74
CA LEU A 436 15.56 13.25 20.35
C LEU A 436 16.50 14.40 19.95
N ALA A 437 16.03 15.35 19.15
CA ALA A 437 16.83 16.48 18.70
C ALA A 437 17.26 17.38 19.87
N ALA A 438 16.38 17.59 20.85
CA ALA A 438 16.67 18.45 22.00
C ALA A 438 17.60 17.82 23.05
N LEU A 439 17.55 16.49 23.22
CA LEU A 439 18.24 15.82 24.33
C LEU A 439 19.49 15.05 23.91
N LEU A 440 19.54 14.50 22.70
CA LEU A 440 20.69 13.71 22.28
C LEU A 440 21.86 14.59 21.84
N PRO A 441 23.11 14.22 22.15
CA PRO A 441 24.29 14.94 21.68
C PRO A 441 24.33 15.07 20.16
N GLU A 442 24.91 16.17 19.66
CA GLU A 442 25.06 16.44 18.21
C GLU A 442 25.86 15.36 17.47
N THR A 443 26.64 14.55 18.17
CA THR A 443 27.41 13.44 17.60
C THR A 443 26.54 12.24 17.22
N CYS A 444 25.31 12.16 17.70
CA CYS A 444 24.37 11.09 17.38
C CYS A 444 23.52 11.41 16.14
N ASP A 445 23.41 10.41 15.26
CA ASP A 445 22.47 10.43 14.14
C ASP A 445 21.06 10.08 14.65
N ILE A 446 20.02 10.71 14.09
CA ILE A 446 18.61 10.54 14.47
C ILE A 446 17.80 10.18 13.23
N LEU A 447 17.08 9.06 13.32
CA LEU A 447 16.11 8.61 12.34
C LEU A 447 14.79 8.33 13.06
N CYS A 448 13.73 9.02 12.66
CA CYS A 448 12.39 8.72 13.16
C CYS A 448 11.72 7.70 12.26
N THR A 449 11.15 6.63 12.82
CA THR A 449 10.47 5.58 12.04
C THR A 449 9.14 5.18 12.65
N HIS A 450 8.20 4.72 11.85
CA HIS A 450 6.97 4.11 12.32
C HIS A 450 6.58 2.96 11.39
N PRO A 451 6.84 1.71 11.79
CA PRO A 451 6.23 0.56 11.14
C PRO A 451 4.73 0.64 11.39
N MET A 452 3.93 0.89 10.33
CA MET A 452 2.47 1.00 10.42
C MET A 452 1.79 -0.37 10.59
N PHE A 453 2.51 -1.31 11.18
CA PHE A 453 2.12 -2.68 11.42
C PHE A 453 2.77 -3.17 12.71
N GLY A 454 2.08 -4.08 13.39
CA GLY A 454 2.52 -4.66 14.65
C GLY A 454 2.60 -6.18 14.58
N PRO A 455 2.74 -6.84 15.73
CA PRO A 455 2.85 -8.30 15.83
C PRO A 455 1.73 -9.08 15.14
N GLN A 456 0.51 -8.51 15.06
CA GLN A 456 -0.63 -9.14 14.42
C GLN A 456 -0.64 -8.93 12.90
N SER A 457 -0.59 -7.68 12.44
CA SER A 457 -0.61 -7.36 11.00
C SER A 457 0.64 -7.81 10.27
N GLY A 458 1.79 -7.91 10.94
CA GLY A 458 3.04 -8.41 10.38
C GLY A 458 3.35 -9.88 10.68
N LYS A 459 2.39 -10.67 11.21
CA LYS A 459 2.61 -12.06 11.63
C LYS A 459 3.13 -12.97 10.51
N HIS A 460 2.67 -12.73 9.27
CA HIS A 460 2.97 -13.57 8.10
C HIS A 460 4.03 -12.98 7.18
N GLY A 461 4.69 -11.89 7.59
CA GLY A 461 5.69 -11.18 6.79
C GLY A 461 5.41 -9.69 6.73
N TRP A 462 6.39 -8.93 6.24
CA TRP A 462 6.33 -7.46 6.17
C TRP A 462 6.23 -6.92 4.74
N SER A 463 6.15 -7.82 3.77
CA SER A 463 6.07 -7.48 2.35
C SER A 463 4.84 -6.62 2.05
N GLY A 464 5.06 -5.46 1.43
CA GLY A 464 4.02 -4.50 1.08
C GLY A 464 3.46 -3.68 2.27
N LEU A 465 3.84 -3.98 3.51
CA LEU A 465 3.36 -3.24 4.68
C LEU A 465 4.05 -1.88 4.80
N PRO A 466 3.33 -0.79 5.16
CA PRO A 466 3.90 0.54 5.21
C PRO A 466 4.91 0.71 6.35
N PHE A 467 6.09 1.24 6.02
CA PHE A 467 7.11 1.66 6.98
C PHE A 467 7.42 3.13 6.74
N VAL A 468 6.99 4.00 7.66
CA VAL A 468 7.18 5.46 7.53
C VAL A 468 8.48 5.88 8.20
N PHE A 469 9.19 6.85 7.63
CA PHE A 469 10.42 7.36 8.24
C PHE A 469 10.75 8.82 7.85
N GLU A 470 11.47 9.52 8.73
CA GLU A 470 12.08 10.83 8.49
C GLU A 470 13.54 10.82 8.96
N ARG A 471 14.46 11.30 8.11
CA ARG A 471 15.86 11.56 8.47
C ARG A 471 15.95 12.91 9.19
N VAL A 472 16.12 12.90 10.51
CA VAL A 472 16.05 14.13 11.33
C VAL A 472 17.41 14.83 11.44
N ARG A 473 18.45 14.08 11.84
CA ARG A 473 19.82 14.61 11.99
C ARG A 473 20.82 13.55 11.56
N LEU A 474 21.64 13.80 10.54
CA LEU A 474 22.59 12.81 10.03
C LEU A 474 23.99 13.43 9.80
N ASN A 475 24.94 12.98 10.61
CA ASN A 475 26.37 13.14 10.41
C ASN A 475 26.96 11.99 9.56
N ASN A 476 26.37 10.79 9.64
CA ASN A 476 26.74 9.64 8.81
C ASN A 476 25.53 9.07 8.06
N ALA A 477 25.29 9.60 6.85
CA ALA A 477 24.21 9.15 5.98
C ALA A 477 24.29 7.65 5.64
N ARG A 478 25.50 7.09 5.50
CA ARG A 478 25.69 5.69 5.10
C ARG A 478 25.03 4.72 6.07
N ARG A 479 25.21 4.91 7.38
CA ARG A 479 24.63 4.01 8.39
C ARG A 479 23.10 4.02 8.36
N CYS A 480 22.52 5.20 8.20
CA CYS A 480 21.06 5.37 8.07
C CYS A 480 20.53 4.65 6.82
N GLU A 481 21.19 4.86 5.68
CA GLU A 481 20.79 4.20 4.43
C GLU A 481 20.93 2.67 4.51
N GLU A 482 21.98 2.14 5.12
CA GLU A 482 22.15 0.70 5.35
C GLU A 482 21.02 0.13 6.22
N PHE A 483 20.61 0.84 7.28
CA PHE A 483 19.49 0.43 8.13
C PHE A 483 18.15 0.45 7.37
N LEU A 484 17.87 1.49 6.59
CA LEU A 484 16.64 1.59 5.78
C LEU A 484 16.61 0.56 4.64
N LYS A 485 17.77 0.25 4.04
CA LYS A 485 17.91 -0.82 3.04
C LYS A 485 17.54 -2.18 3.60
N TRP A 486 17.87 -2.47 4.86
CA TRP A 486 17.45 -3.71 5.50
C TRP A 486 15.92 -3.84 5.52
N TRP A 487 15.20 -2.81 5.97
CA TRP A 487 13.71 -2.81 5.94
C TRP A 487 13.15 -2.96 4.53
N THR A 488 13.76 -2.30 3.55
CA THR A 488 13.40 -2.45 2.13
C THR A 488 13.58 -3.91 1.66
N SER A 489 14.68 -4.56 2.05
CA SER A 489 14.97 -5.96 1.71
C SER A 489 14.02 -6.96 2.37
N GLN A 490 13.39 -6.59 3.50
CA GLN A 490 12.31 -7.37 4.11
C GLN A 490 10.96 -7.20 3.38
N GLY A 491 10.93 -6.43 2.30
CA GLY A 491 9.75 -6.19 1.46
C GLY A 491 8.85 -5.05 1.94
N CYS A 492 9.26 -4.29 2.96
CA CYS A 492 8.45 -3.18 3.47
C CYS A 492 8.22 -2.12 2.38
N ARG A 493 7.00 -1.57 2.33
CA ARG A 493 6.70 -0.38 1.54
C ARG A 493 7.20 0.84 2.30
N MET A 494 8.41 1.28 1.98
CA MET A 494 9.07 2.43 2.59
C MET A 494 8.36 3.73 2.19
N VAL A 495 8.01 4.57 3.17
CA VAL A 495 7.31 5.85 2.99
C VAL A 495 8.13 6.96 3.64
N ASP A 496 8.83 7.74 2.83
CA ASP A 496 9.56 8.93 3.29
C ASP A 496 8.56 10.07 3.52
N MET A 497 8.45 10.54 4.76
CA MET A 497 7.45 11.53 5.17
C MET A 497 7.93 12.27 6.42
N THR A 498 7.73 13.59 6.45
CA THR A 498 8.07 14.37 7.65
C THR A 498 7.22 13.93 8.84
N CYS A 499 7.78 14.02 10.04
CA CYS A 499 7.11 13.70 11.30
C CYS A 499 5.83 14.51 11.49
N GLU A 500 5.82 15.78 11.05
CA GLU A 500 4.64 16.65 11.11
C GLU A 500 3.52 16.15 10.19
N LEU A 501 3.85 15.81 8.94
CA LEU A 501 2.87 15.29 7.97
C LEU A 501 2.39 13.89 8.37
N HIS A 502 3.28 13.06 8.92
CA HIS A 502 2.90 11.77 9.48
C HIS A 502 1.83 11.94 10.56
N ASP A 503 2.07 12.80 11.55
CA ASP A 503 1.13 12.96 12.67
C ASP A 503 -0.20 13.56 12.22
N GLU A 504 -0.21 14.46 11.23
CA GLU A 504 -1.43 14.95 10.59
C GLU A 504 -2.26 13.80 9.97
N VAL A 505 -1.62 12.95 9.15
CA VAL A 505 -2.30 11.83 8.48
C VAL A 505 -2.68 10.71 9.46
N ALA A 506 -1.83 10.46 10.46
CA ALA A 506 -2.07 9.46 11.50
C ALA A 506 -3.24 9.85 12.42
N ALA A 507 -3.51 11.15 12.61
CA ALA A 507 -4.70 11.59 13.34
C ALA A 507 -5.99 11.17 12.61
N GLY A 508 -6.07 11.35 11.30
CA GLY A 508 -7.25 10.98 10.50
C GLY A 508 -7.44 9.47 10.31
N SER A 509 -6.42 8.66 10.55
CA SER A 509 -6.45 7.21 10.34
C SER A 509 -6.29 6.44 11.65
N GLN A 510 -5.12 6.49 12.28
CA GLN A 510 -4.79 5.76 13.49
C GLN A 510 -5.62 6.24 14.70
N PHE A 511 -5.67 7.55 14.98
CA PHE A 511 -6.42 8.04 16.14
C PHE A 511 -7.92 7.75 16.00
N VAL A 512 -8.53 8.02 14.83
CA VAL A 512 -9.94 7.70 14.56
C VAL A 512 -10.23 6.20 14.74
N THR A 513 -9.34 5.32 14.25
CA THR A 513 -9.48 3.87 14.39
C THR A 513 -9.48 3.45 15.87
N HIS A 514 -8.51 3.92 16.65
CA HIS A 514 -8.45 3.62 18.08
C HIS A 514 -9.61 4.22 18.87
N PHE A 515 -9.97 5.47 18.61
CA PHE A 515 -11.08 6.15 19.28
C PHE A 515 -12.39 5.41 19.03
N THR A 516 -12.68 5.10 17.76
CA THR A 516 -13.88 4.35 17.37
C THR A 516 -13.91 2.98 18.03
N GLY A 517 -12.81 2.22 17.96
CA GLY A 517 -12.70 0.92 18.61
C GLY A 517 -12.99 0.97 20.12
N ARG A 518 -12.47 1.99 20.83
CA ARG A 518 -12.71 2.19 22.27
C ARG A 518 -14.13 2.65 22.61
N VAL A 519 -14.78 3.40 21.74
CA VAL A 519 -16.20 3.75 21.89
C VAL A 519 -17.05 2.51 21.72
N LEU A 520 -16.81 1.71 20.68
CA LEU A 520 -17.52 0.45 20.43
C LEU A 520 -17.30 -0.58 21.54
N GLU A 521 -16.10 -0.65 22.12
CA GLU A 521 -15.80 -1.45 23.31
C GLU A 521 -16.66 -1.03 24.51
N ARG A 522 -16.80 0.29 24.77
CA ARG A 522 -17.65 0.82 25.85
C ARG A 522 -19.15 0.61 25.61
N LEU A 523 -19.57 0.50 24.36
CA LEU A 523 -20.94 0.11 24.01
C LEU A 523 -21.22 -1.38 24.26
N ALA A 524 -20.19 -2.16 24.65
CA ALA A 524 -20.29 -3.59 24.98
C ALA A 524 -20.94 -4.41 23.85
N LEU A 525 -20.52 -4.18 22.60
CA LEU A 525 -21.02 -4.93 21.46
C LEU A 525 -20.73 -6.42 21.62
N SER A 526 -21.77 -7.25 21.45
CA SER A 526 -21.69 -8.70 21.51
C SER A 526 -22.08 -9.33 20.17
N SER A 527 -21.44 -10.45 19.85
CA SER A 527 -21.77 -11.25 18.68
C SER A 527 -23.14 -11.92 18.86
N GLY A 528 -24.00 -11.87 17.83
CA GLY A 528 -25.31 -12.50 17.81
C GLY A 528 -25.50 -13.49 16.64
N PRO A 529 -26.62 -14.23 16.62
CA PRO A 529 -26.89 -15.25 15.60
C PRO A 529 -27.19 -14.69 14.20
N ILE A 530 -27.40 -13.37 14.08
CA ILE A 530 -27.79 -12.67 12.84
C ILE A 530 -26.78 -11.60 12.45
N ASN A 531 -25.51 -11.78 12.79
CA ASN A 531 -24.46 -10.82 12.44
C ASN A 531 -24.39 -10.60 10.92
N THR A 532 -24.25 -9.34 10.53
CA THR A 532 -23.90 -8.98 9.15
C THR A 532 -22.37 -8.92 9.02
N LYS A 533 -21.84 -9.09 7.80
CA LYS A 533 -20.41 -8.93 7.53
C LYS A 533 -19.86 -7.56 7.97
N GLY A 534 -20.70 -6.52 7.89
CA GLY A 534 -20.34 -5.19 8.38
C GLY A 534 -20.19 -5.15 9.90
N PHE A 535 -21.08 -5.80 10.64
CA PHE A 535 -21.00 -5.91 12.09
C PHE A 535 -19.80 -6.74 12.57
N GLU A 536 -19.47 -7.83 11.85
CA GLU A 536 -18.27 -8.63 12.11
C GLU A 536 -16.98 -7.79 11.98
N SER A 537 -16.93 -6.88 11.01
CA SER A 537 -15.80 -5.96 10.84
C SER A 537 -15.64 -5.01 12.03
N LEU A 538 -16.75 -4.57 12.66
CA LEU A 538 -16.74 -3.75 13.87
C LEU A 538 -16.25 -4.55 15.09
N LEU A 539 -16.69 -5.80 15.23
CA LEU A 539 -16.19 -6.68 16.30
C LEU A 539 -14.68 -6.93 16.16
N GLN A 540 -14.21 -7.14 14.93
CA GLN A 540 -12.78 -7.30 14.65
C GLN A 540 -11.99 -6.01 14.95
N LEU A 541 -12.55 -4.83 14.66
CA LEU A 541 -11.96 -3.56 15.06
C LEU A 541 -11.83 -3.42 16.58
N VAL A 542 -12.87 -3.79 17.34
CA VAL A 542 -12.83 -3.79 18.82
C VAL A 542 -11.77 -4.76 19.33
N GLU A 543 -11.71 -5.98 18.79
CA GLU A 543 -10.69 -6.97 19.17
C GLU A 543 -9.26 -6.47 18.90
N ASN A 544 -9.04 -5.82 17.75
CA ASN A 544 -7.73 -5.30 17.38
C ASN A 544 -7.29 -4.13 18.29
N THR A 545 -8.20 -3.21 18.60
CA THR A 545 -7.89 -1.98 19.37
C THR A 545 -7.89 -2.18 20.89
N SER A 546 -8.64 -3.16 21.40
CA SER A 546 -8.72 -3.49 22.84
C SER A 546 -7.43 -4.13 23.36
N ARG A 547 -6.70 -4.86 22.51
CA ARG A 547 -5.41 -5.50 22.83
C ARG A 547 -4.27 -4.50 22.99
N ASP A 548 -4.40 -3.30 22.45
CA ASP A 548 -3.46 -2.21 22.69
C ASP A 548 -3.71 -1.59 24.07
N SER A 549 -2.69 -0.99 24.69
CA SER A 549 -2.84 -0.36 26.00
C SER A 549 -3.66 0.92 25.92
N PHE A 550 -4.40 1.25 26.99
CA PHE A 550 -5.07 2.55 27.08
C PHE A 550 -4.05 3.71 27.06
N ASP A 551 -2.85 3.48 27.60
CA ASP A 551 -1.73 4.43 27.55
C ASP A 551 -1.34 4.81 26.13
N LEU A 552 -1.38 3.86 25.17
CA LEU A 552 -1.11 4.17 23.76
C LEU A 552 -2.17 5.10 23.20
N PHE A 553 -3.45 4.81 23.43
CA PHE A 553 -4.55 5.68 23.02
C PHE A 553 -4.44 7.09 23.64
N TYR A 554 -4.21 7.15 24.96
CA TYR A 554 -4.05 8.42 25.66
C TYR A 554 -2.85 9.22 25.11
N ALA A 555 -1.74 8.56 24.79
CA ALA A 555 -0.58 9.21 24.21
C ALA A 555 -0.81 9.68 22.77
N LEU A 556 -1.53 8.93 21.94
CA LEU A 556 -1.94 9.36 20.60
C LEU A 556 -2.78 10.64 20.65
N PHE A 557 -3.62 10.78 21.68
CA PHE A 557 -4.38 12.02 21.91
C PHE A 557 -3.50 13.15 22.45
N LYS A 558 -2.73 12.89 23.51
CA LYS A 558 -1.97 13.90 24.24
C LYS A 558 -0.85 14.52 23.41
N PHE A 559 -0.14 13.72 22.63
CA PHE A 559 1.09 14.16 21.97
C PHE A 559 0.93 14.52 20.49
N ASN A 560 -0.21 14.19 19.87
CA ASN A 560 -0.52 14.61 18.51
C ASN A 560 -1.59 15.72 18.54
N PRO A 561 -1.22 16.98 18.26
CA PRO A 561 -2.16 18.10 18.34
C PRO A 561 -3.34 17.97 17.35
N ASN A 562 -3.16 17.26 16.24
CA ASN A 562 -4.21 17.05 15.24
C ASN A 562 -5.32 16.12 15.74
N SER A 563 -5.05 15.27 16.74
CA SER A 563 -6.04 14.37 17.34
C SER A 563 -7.19 15.13 17.98
N SER A 564 -6.93 16.29 18.60
CA SER A 564 -7.98 17.12 19.20
C SER A 564 -8.95 17.68 18.15
N GLN A 565 -8.43 18.14 17.00
CA GLN A 565 -9.26 18.62 15.90
C GLN A 565 -10.12 17.50 15.30
N GLN A 566 -9.54 16.29 15.16
CA GLN A 566 -10.29 15.12 14.69
C GLN A 566 -11.42 14.75 15.65
N LEU A 567 -11.17 14.81 16.96
CA LEU A 567 -12.20 14.56 17.96
C LEU A 567 -13.37 15.55 17.85
N SER A 568 -13.09 16.85 17.76
CA SER A 568 -14.14 17.87 17.56
C SER A 568 -14.92 17.66 16.26
N SER A 569 -14.24 17.23 15.19
CA SER A 569 -14.90 16.91 13.92
C SER A 569 -15.83 15.69 14.04
N MET A 570 -15.43 14.67 14.79
CA MET A 570 -16.26 13.49 15.08
C MET A 570 -17.48 13.87 15.93
N GLU A 571 -17.31 14.71 16.95
CA GLU A 571 -18.41 15.21 17.78
C GLU A 571 -19.44 15.98 16.95
N GLN A 572 -18.99 16.88 16.08
CA GLN A 572 -19.86 17.61 15.15
C GLN A 572 -20.61 16.66 14.21
N ALA A 573 -19.93 15.67 13.65
CA ALA A 573 -20.56 14.69 12.76
C ALA A 573 -21.65 13.85 13.47
N VAL A 574 -21.41 13.44 14.72
CA VAL A 574 -22.41 12.74 15.54
C VAL A 574 -23.60 13.67 15.82
N GLN A 575 -23.35 14.93 16.17
CA GLN A 575 -24.39 15.90 16.43
C GLN A 575 -25.27 16.19 15.20
N ASP A 576 -24.65 16.35 14.03
CA ASP A 576 -25.35 16.53 12.76
C ASP A 576 -26.25 15.35 12.43
N LEU A 577 -25.77 14.12 12.66
CA LEU A 577 -26.56 12.90 12.49
C LEU A 577 -27.74 12.85 13.45
N LEU A 578 -27.54 13.22 14.72
CA LEU A 578 -28.63 13.30 15.70
C LEU A 578 -29.69 14.32 15.28
N VAL A 579 -29.29 15.51 14.85
CA VAL A 579 -30.21 16.56 14.37
C VAL A 579 -31.01 16.09 13.15
N ARG A 580 -30.37 15.43 12.18
CA ARG A 580 -31.03 14.89 10.98
C ARG A 580 -31.94 13.70 11.28
N SER A 581 -31.61 12.90 12.29
CA SER A 581 -32.41 11.73 12.68
C SER A 581 -33.65 12.11 13.48
N VAL A 582 -33.61 13.24 14.19
CA VAL A 582 -34.74 13.76 14.99
C VAL A 582 -35.69 14.66 14.18
N ARG A 583 -35.24 15.25 13.06
CA ARG A 583 -36.10 16.05 12.16
C ARG A 583 -36.60 15.23 10.96
N PRO A 584 -37.87 14.80 10.89
CA PRO A 584 -38.42 14.27 9.65
C PRO A 584 -38.39 15.37 8.58
N ARG A 585 -37.99 15.02 7.35
CA ARG A 585 -37.87 15.90 6.18
C ARG A 585 -39.01 16.93 6.11
N ALA A 586 -38.75 18.17 6.52
CA ALA A 586 -39.57 19.30 6.11
C ALA A 586 -39.28 19.55 4.62
N PHE A 587 -40.32 19.47 3.79
CA PHE A 587 -40.26 19.86 2.38
C PHE A 587 -39.70 21.28 2.27
N VAL A 588 -38.59 21.43 1.54
CA VAL A 588 -38.05 22.74 1.18
C VAL A 588 -38.94 23.32 0.09
N ALA A 589 -39.82 24.25 0.47
CA ALA A 589 -40.41 25.16 -0.51
C ALA A 589 -39.32 26.16 -0.93
N SER A 590 -38.88 26.09 -2.18
CA SER A 590 -38.01 27.10 -2.77
C SER A 590 -38.83 28.38 -3.01
N GLU A 591 -38.56 29.44 -2.25
CA GLU A 591 -38.98 30.79 -2.64
C GLU A 591 -38.17 31.21 -3.87
N VAL A 592 -38.85 31.24 -5.02
CA VAL A 592 -38.35 31.92 -6.22
C VAL A 592 -38.80 33.37 -6.09
N SER A 593 -37.84 34.26 -5.84
CA SER A 593 -38.04 35.70 -5.94
C SER A 593 -38.12 36.10 -7.42
N LEU A 594 -39.31 36.47 -7.89
CA LEU A 594 -39.50 37.21 -9.14
C LEU A 594 -40.15 38.56 -8.82
N GLY A 595 -39.48 39.62 -9.23
CA GLY A 595 -39.92 40.99 -9.03
C GLY A 595 -41.05 41.43 -9.97
N GLY A 596 -41.75 42.47 -9.54
CA GLY A 596 -42.46 43.40 -10.43
C GLY A 596 -43.98 43.23 -10.55
N SER A 597 -44.68 44.16 -9.89
CA SER A 597 -45.92 44.87 -10.29
C SER A 597 -47.15 44.13 -10.85
N ASP A 598 -48.29 44.55 -10.27
CA ASP A 598 -49.66 44.56 -10.79
C ASP A 598 -50.55 43.30 -10.67
N GLY A 599 -51.62 43.48 -9.88
CA GLY A 599 -53.00 43.32 -10.34
C GLY A 599 -53.50 41.91 -10.71
N LEU A 600 -54.39 41.39 -9.86
CA LEU A 600 -55.42 40.37 -10.16
C LEU A 600 -55.04 39.23 -11.12
N GLY A 601 -54.84 38.02 -10.59
CA GLY A 601 -54.88 36.82 -11.43
C GLY A 601 -54.70 35.52 -10.68
N ARG A 602 -55.72 34.67 -10.72
CA ARG A 602 -55.68 33.28 -10.24
C ARG A 602 -54.54 32.51 -10.92
N HIS A 603 -53.73 31.77 -10.17
CA HIS A 603 -52.88 30.73 -10.74
C HIS A 603 -53.14 29.36 -10.10
N LEU A 604 -53.72 28.48 -10.92
CA LEU A 604 -53.79 27.04 -10.74
C LEU A 604 -52.38 26.47 -10.56
N VAL A 605 -52.18 25.67 -9.52
CA VAL A 605 -51.04 24.75 -9.42
C VAL A 605 -51.48 23.42 -10.03
N THR A 606 -51.01 23.13 -11.24
CA THR A 606 -51.05 21.78 -11.81
C THR A 606 -49.98 20.93 -11.16
N MET A 607 -50.41 19.89 -10.44
CA MET A 607 -49.56 18.82 -9.92
C MET A 607 -49.21 17.88 -11.08
N ALA A 608 -47.92 17.60 -11.29
CA ALA A 608 -47.46 16.54 -12.17
C ALA A 608 -46.78 15.46 -11.32
N ASP A 609 -47.41 14.28 -11.29
CA ASP A 609 -46.88 13.06 -10.67
C ASP A 609 -46.13 12.21 -11.71
N LYS A 610 -44.97 11.66 -11.33
CA LYS A 610 -44.25 10.62 -12.07
C LYS A 610 -44.36 9.30 -11.31
N SER A 611 -45.56 8.76 -11.22
CA SER A 611 -45.81 7.32 -11.14
C SER A 611 -47.29 7.04 -11.38
N GLY A 612 -47.59 6.24 -12.41
CA GLY A 612 -48.96 5.92 -12.81
C GLY A 612 -49.69 5.06 -11.78
N GLY A 613 -50.97 5.37 -11.56
CA GLY A 613 -51.91 4.58 -10.77
C GLY A 613 -53.22 5.35 -10.56
N SER A 614 -54.36 4.73 -10.86
CA SER A 614 -55.68 5.35 -11.08
C SER A 614 -56.68 5.03 -9.95
N ILE A 615 -57.66 5.93 -9.74
CA ILE A 615 -58.98 5.77 -9.06
C ILE A 615 -58.92 5.68 -7.50
N ALA A 616 -59.76 6.34 -6.66
CA ALA A 616 -61.11 6.89 -6.78
C ALA A 616 -61.42 8.04 -5.76
N SER A 617 -62.35 8.90 -6.19
CA SER A 617 -63.40 9.69 -5.49
C SER A 617 -63.74 9.35 -4.02
N SER A 618 -64.18 10.24 -3.11
CA SER A 618 -65.39 11.11 -3.10
C SER A 618 -65.52 11.86 -1.72
N PRO A 619 -66.56 12.67 -1.37
CA PRO A 619 -66.40 14.03 -0.82
C PRO A 619 -67.05 14.27 0.58
N MET A 620 -67.17 15.56 0.98
CA MET A 620 -67.90 16.18 2.12
C MET A 620 -67.02 16.61 3.30
N LYS A 621 -67.18 17.75 3.99
CA LYS A 621 -68.22 18.80 4.11
C LYS A 621 -67.55 20.06 4.74
N LYS A 622 -67.96 21.28 4.34
CA LYS A 622 -67.70 22.58 5.04
C LYS A 622 -68.58 22.69 6.32
N PRO A 623 -68.54 23.74 7.20
CA PRO A 623 -67.74 24.99 7.23
C PRO A 623 -67.17 25.35 8.64
N GLY A 624 -66.47 26.50 8.78
CA GLY A 624 -66.47 27.29 10.02
C GLY A 624 -65.12 27.78 10.53
N MET A 625 -64.81 29.06 10.32
CA MET A 625 -63.75 29.80 11.02
C MET A 625 -64.02 29.89 12.52
N GLY A 626 -62.96 29.77 13.33
CA GLY A 626 -62.96 30.14 14.74
C GLY A 626 -61.59 29.89 15.38
N CYS A 627 -60.79 30.94 15.54
CA CYS A 627 -59.54 30.91 16.32
C CYS A 627 -59.84 30.55 17.78
N VAL A 628 -59.19 29.50 18.32
CA VAL A 628 -58.95 29.35 19.76
C VAL A 628 -57.58 28.68 19.98
N LEU A 629 -56.74 29.38 20.74
CA LEU A 629 -55.52 28.88 21.38
C LEU A 629 -55.84 27.63 22.22
N GLY A 630 -55.24 26.49 21.93
CA GLY A 630 -55.50 25.26 22.70
C GLY A 630 -54.33 24.28 22.63
N MET A 631 -53.69 24.07 23.79
CA MET A 631 -52.77 22.97 24.06
C MET A 631 -53.34 21.63 23.60
N ILE A 632 -52.52 20.78 22.97
CA ILE A 632 -52.72 19.33 22.99
C ILE A 632 -51.49 18.69 23.65
N VAL A 633 -51.80 18.10 24.80
CA VAL A 633 -51.03 17.16 25.60
C VAL A 633 -50.62 15.94 24.74
N MET A 634 -49.33 15.60 24.76
CA MET A 634 -48.82 14.28 24.35
C MET A 634 -48.30 13.56 25.60
N GLY A 635 -48.81 12.35 25.82
CA GLY A 635 -48.75 11.59 27.08
C GLY A 635 -47.44 10.86 27.41
N PRO A 636 -47.46 10.01 28.45
CA PRO A 636 -46.27 9.60 29.19
C PRO A 636 -45.73 8.24 28.72
N ALA A 637 -44.75 8.23 27.81
CA ALA A 637 -43.87 7.08 27.59
C ALA A 637 -42.71 7.47 26.64
N SER A 638 -41.57 7.89 27.21
CA SER A 638 -40.20 7.80 26.63
C SER A 638 -39.19 8.74 27.31
N ASP A 639 -39.53 9.33 28.46
CA ASP A 639 -38.75 10.41 29.07
C ASP A 639 -37.72 9.93 30.12
N TYR A 640 -36.73 9.13 29.69
CA TYR A 640 -35.57 8.78 30.54
C TYR A 640 -34.22 9.24 29.96
N ILE A 641 -34.11 9.45 28.65
CA ILE A 641 -32.86 9.89 27.98
C ILE A 641 -32.78 11.43 27.89
N GLY A 642 -33.91 12.12 27.73
CA GLY A 642 -33.96 13.59 27.62
C GLY A 642 -33.56 14.34 28.90
N ARG A 643 -33.90 13.81 30.08
CA ARG A 643 -33.61 14.48 31.36
C ARG A 643 -32.13 14.44 31.78
N ARG A 644 -31.36 13.42 31.37
CA ARG A 644 -29.90 13.39 31.62
C ARG A 644 -29.11 14.27 30.64
N LEU A 645 -29.57 14.38 29.39
CA LEU A 645 -28.96 15.27 28.38
C LEU A 645 -29.22 16.76 28.67
N GLY A 646 -30.39 17.12 29.19
CA GLY A 646 -30.70 18.50 29.60
C GLY A 646 -29.84 19.00 30.77
N LEU A 647 -29.48 18.13 31.72
CA LEU A 647 -28.62 18.47 32.87
C LEU A 647 -27.13 18.57 32.50
N ILE A 648 -26.66 17.81 31.50
CA ILE A 648 -25.27 17.87 31.01
C ILE A 648 -25.06 19.11 30.11
N LEU A 649 -26.05 19.49 29.31
CA LEU A 649 -25.99 20.70 28.48
C LEU A 649 -26.01 22.00 29.31
N CYS A 650 -26.71 22.04 30.45
CA CYS A 650 -26.62 23.17 31.38
C CYS A 650 -25.27 23.25 32.11
N ALA A 651 -24.58 22.12 32.34
CA ALA A 651 -23.27 22.10 33.00
C ALA A 651 -22.13 22.50 32.05
N MET A 652 -22.23 22.17 30.76
CA MET A 652 -21.22 22.53 29.75
C MET A 652 -21.35 23.99 29.27
N ALA A 653 -22.56 24.54 29.20
CA ALA A 653 -22.79 25.94 28.87
C ALA A 653 -22.34 26.93 29.98
N TRP A 654 -22.10 26.44 31.21
CA TRP A 654 -21.68 27.28 32.33
C TRP A 654 -20.17 27.53 32.39
N ASN A 655 -19.34 26.76 31.66
CA ASN A 655 -17.88 26.81 31.82
C ASN A 655 -17.17 27.78 30.86
N GLU A 656 -17.76 28.11 29.69
CA GLU A 656 -17.10 29.02 28.73
C GLU A 656 -17.44 30.51 28.90
N ASN A 657 -18.58 30.85 29.54
CA ASN A 657 -18.96 32.25 29.76
C ASN A 657 -18.43 32.86 31.08
N ALA A 658 -17.85 32.07 31.99
CA ALA A 658 -17.37 32.57 33.29
C ALA A 658 -16.04 33.34 33.21
N LEU A 659 -15.14 33.00 32.28
CA LEU A 659 -13.84 33.66 32.14
C LEU A 659 -13.89 34.98 31.35
N ILE A 660 -14.91 35.16 30.49
CA ILE A 660 -15.14 36.40 29.76
C ILE A 660 -15.95 37.39 30.62
N ALA A 661 -16.87 36.90 31.47
CA ALA A 661 -17.59 37.74 32.44
C ALA A 661 -16.69 38.23 33.60
N ALA A 662 -15.68 37.45 34.01
CA ALA A 662 -14.78 37.83 35.10
C ALA A 662 -13.81 39.01 34.79
N ARG A 663 -13.60 39.33 33.50
CA ARG A 663 -12.82 40.52 33.09
C ARG A 663 -13.67 41.76 32.80
N ILE A 664 -14.98 41.62 32.75
CA ILE A 664 -15.91 42.74 32.54
C ILE A 664 -16.51 43.24 33.88
N ILE A 665 -16.43 42.44 34.96
CA ILE A 665 -16.97 42.78 36.30
C ILE A 665 -15.88 43.23 37.30
N THR A 666 -14.62 43.42 36.88
CA THR A 666 -13.52 43.92 37.76
C THR A 666 -13.04 45.32 37.38
N GLY A 667 -13.98 46.26 37.30
CA GLY A 667 -13.71 47.70 37.33
C GLY A 667 -14.41 48.35 38.51
N LEU A 668 -13.62 48.93 39.43
CA LEU A 668 -13.95 49.54 40.75
C LEU A 668 -14.03 48.47 41.86
N GLY A 669 -13.26 48.45 42.95
CA GLY A 669 -12.41 49.43 43.61
C GLY A 669 -12.66 49.32 45.13
N MET A 670 -11.59 49.13 45.92
CA MET A 670 -11.48 49.27 47.40
C MET A 670 -11.66 48.04 48.31
N GLY A 671 -10.54 47.63 48.94
CA GLY A 671 -10.39 47.51 50.41
C GLY A 671 -10.55 46.13 51.08
N GLY A 672 -9.52 45.69 51.83
CA GLY A 672 -9.70 44.94 53.10
C GLY A 672 -9.18 43.48 53.22
N GLU A 673 -7.99 43.34 53.79
CA GLU A 673 -7.43 42.30 54.71
C GLU A 673 -8.09 40.90 54.95
N SER A 674 -7.38 39.83 54.55
CA SER A 674 -6.82 38.70 55.37
C SER A 674 -7.73 37.71 56.20
N PRO A 675 -7.23 36.57 56.77
CA PRO A 675 -7.63 35.18 56.41
C PRO A 675 -8.00 34.23 57.60
N LEU A 676 -8.50 32.99 57.39
CA LEU A 676 -8.54 31.83 58.36
C LEU A 676 -9.41 30.67 57.78
N ALA A 677 -9.40 29.38 58.18
CA ALA A 677 -8.43 28.34 58.54
C ALA A 677 -9.25 27.03 58.86
N ALA A 678 -8.64 25.84 58.67
CA ALA A 678 -8.82 24.55 59.38
C ALA A 678 -10.16 23.72 59.37
N ALA A 679 -10.11 22.53 58.73
CA ALA A 679 -10.23 21.12 59.24
C ALA A 679 -11.13 20.73 60.48
N PRO A 680 -11.46 19.44 60.81
CA PRO A 680 -11.47 18.14 60.07
C PRO A 680 -12.66 17.15 60.36
N SER A 681 -12.67 16.00 59.63
CA SER A 681 -12.99 14.57 59.98
C SER A 681 -14.16 14.11 60.89
N ALA A 682 -14.93 13.09 60.45
CA ALA A 682 -15.37 11.93 61.27
C ALA A 682 -16.02 10.79 60.43
N GLU A 683 -15.94 9.57 60.96
CA GLU A 683 -16.12 8.24 60.35
C GLU A 683 -17.55 7.64 60.36
N CYS A 684 -17.78 6.77 59.37
CA CYS A 684 -18.53 5.50 59.29
C CYS A 684 -19.46 5.00 60.44
N SER A 685 -20.70 4.60 60.09
CA SER A 685 -21.27 3.30 60.52
C SER A 685 -22.53 2.90 59.71
N GLU A 686 -22.65 1.61 59.41
CA GLU A 686 -23.71 0.93 58.65
C GLU A 686 -25.10 0.94 59.31
N LYS A 687 -26.17 0.97 58.49
CA LYS A 687 -27.24 -0.06 58.47
C LYS A 687 -28.29 0.18 57.38
N THR A 688 -28.77 -0.93 56.85
CA THR A 688 -29.70 -1.21 55.75
C THR A 688 -31.10 -0.58 55.86
N SER A 689 -31.65 -0.07 54.76
CA SER A 689 -32.94 -0.47 54.16
C SER A 689 -33.30 0.42 52.96
N ASP A 690 -34.17 -0.11 52.11
CA ASP A 690 -34.53 0.33 50.76
C ASP A 690 -34.83 1.83 50.56
N GLY A 691 -34.48 2.29 49.35
CA GLY A 691 -35.06 3.49 48.73
C GLY A 691 -34.08 4.64 48.56
N ALA A 692 -33.89 5.05 47.31
CA ALA A 692 -33.23 6.28 46.87
C ALA A 692 -31.68 6.34 46.97
N ARG A 693 -31.00 5.86 45.92
CA ARG A 693 -29.65 6.32 45.56
C ARG A 693 -29.73 7.22 44.32
N ASN A 694 -29.71 8.54 44.54
CA ASN A 694 -29.33 9.56 43.56
C ASN A 694 -29.12 10.92 44.26
N VAL A 695 -28.10 11.06 45.11
CA VAL A 695 -27.37 12.33 45.36
C VAL A 695 -26.00 11.95 45.97
N ALA A 696 -24.96 12.72 45.61
CA ALA A 696 -23.60 12.75 46.17
C ALA A 696 -22.51 11.97 45.41
N LEU A 697 -21.96 12.61 44.37
CA LEU A 697 -20.52 12.56 44.05
C LEU A 697 -20.18 13.78 43.17
N LEU A 698 -20.06 14.93 43.83
CA LEU A 698 -19.51 16.17 43.28
C LEU A 698 -18.53 16.72 44.32
N TYR A 699 -17.44 15.97 44.54
CA TYR A 699 -16.22 16.41 45.21
C TYR A 699 -15.14 15.38 44.86
N LEU A 700 -14.42 15.65 43.77
CA LEU A 700 -13.07 15.18 43.42
C LEU A 700 -12.91 15.37 41.90
N PHE A 701 -12.42 16.53 41.49
CA PHE A 701 -11.20 16.67 40.68
C PHE A 701 -11.03 18.14 40.28
N GLY A 702 -9.96 18.74 40.81
CA GLY A 702 -9.07 19.71 40.15
C GLY A 702 -9.65 21.07 39.80
#